data_AF-A0A9W6L182-F1
#
_entry.id   AF-A0A9W6L182-F1
#
_cell.length_a   1.000
_cell.length_b   1.000
_cell.length_c   1.000
_cell.angle_alpha   90.00
_cell.angle_beta   90.00
_cell.angle_gamma   90.00
#
_symmetry.space_group_name_H-M   'P 1'
#
loop_
_entity.id
_entity.type
_entity.pdbx_description
1 polymer ?
#
loop_
_entity_poly.entity_id
_entity_poly.type
_entity_poly.pdbx_seq_one_letter_code
_entity_poly.pdbx_strand_id
1 'polypeptide(L)'
;MPDRAPDRADQTTTDTGTRSGSSTGTATVDPPAGGAPEATAPVPLGEAAPGPAYPRHWEADIVASDGRIVHLRPIQPSDADALLAFHQLLSDRTRYLRYFGPYPRIPPRDLERFVTVDHHKRVAFIALLGDEIIAVGRYEGLSDPDRPDAPVTSAEVAFVVRDDHQGRGLGSILLEHLAAAARENGLDRFEAEVLVENHAMVRVFREAGYQVRRAFAEGVLHLEFDIDPTERSLAVRDSREQAAEARSVANVLNPTSVAVIGASTDPSKIGHAVLSNLLRANFTGPVYPVNPDARSVRGVRAYASVTDIPDPVDLAVVAIPAAGIDEVMDSCLEKGVKALVVVSSGFADAGGHGVSAERKLVAEARAHGMRVIGPNALGVANLADEVRLNASLAPDLPPRGRVGFFSQSGALGTAILATAKSRGLGLSTFVSAGNRADVSGNDLLQFWQTDPATDVVLLYLETFGNPRKFGRLARRLARTKPVVAVKSGRHAAPERLRESAVPIDDASVRALFEQSGVIRVETIAQLFDTALLLAYQPLPKGRRVAVVGNSTALNVLVTDALRDEGMETAGDPVDVGAAASPDEFAAAVGRALEADGAAEADSIVVVFVPPIATPGAEYARVLRETANSGADKPVAAVFLAMEGVPDELAVPLPDGTPGPGSVPSYASPERAVQALSRVARYAAWREMPVGEFVEPDGIDVDRARAVIERFGVHTDPDRTADGAGDAATRTLTDDEAVELLGCFGIPVTVFRRVRGSQAAEAAAEELGYPIALKAVGDRWRHRTDLVGVRLDLGSAAAVRRAFADLERVTGKDEVYVQRMAPKGTSCVLEVAEDPSFGSLLSFGISGMATQLLDDRAFRVVPLSTEDAAELIRAPRAAPLLTGYRGSEPADLAALEDLALRVGAMAEALPELRSLALDPVLASTEGAFVTGARVVLGPPPTRDDHGPRRLG
;
A
#
# COMPACT_ATOMS: atom_id res chain seq x y z
N MET A 1 45.71 -27.73 -44.65
CA MET A 1 45.21 -27.71 -46.05
C MET A 1 43.71 -27.96 -46.02
N PRO A 2 42.88 -27.21 -46.74
CA PRO A 2 43.03 -25.83 -47.27
C PRO A 2 42.05 -24.85 -46.55
N ASP A 3 41.92 -23.54 -46.84
CA ASP A 3 42.80 -22.45 -47.31
C ASP A 3 41.99 -21.10 -47.30
N ARG A 4 42.66 -19.92 -47.25
CA ARG A 4 42.16 -18.51 -47.46
C ARG A 4 41.14 -17.91 -46.45
N ALA A 5 41.33 -16.77 -45.76
CA ALA A 5 41.83 -15.40 -46.09
C ALA A 5 40.92 -14.60 -47.07
N PRO A 6 40.89 -13.22 -47.09
CA PRO A 6 41.66 -12.23 -46.31
C PRO A 6 40.87 -10.98 -45.79
N ASP A 7 41.65 -9.95 -45.43
CA ASP A 7 41.42 -8.66 -44.75
C ASP A 7 41.24 -7.42 -45.72
N ARG A 8 40.96 -6.23 -45.15
CA ARG A 8 41.14 -4.82 -45.64
C ARG A 8 40.07 -4.03 -46.43
N ALA A 9 39.79 -2.81 -45.92
CA ALA A 9 39.89 -1.45 -46.53
C ALA A 9 38.98 -0.49 -45.71
N ASP A 10 39.34 0.67 -45.16
CA ASP A 10 40.41 1.69 -45.25
C ASP A 10 40.28 2.80 -46.32
N GLN A 11 40.06 4.03 -45.80
CA GLN A 11 40.27 5.40 -46.30
C GLN A 11 40.02 5.81 -47.76
N THR A 12 39.25 6.92 -47.91
CA THR A 12 39.57 8.02 -48.85
C THR A 12 39.31 9.39 -48.21
N THR A 13 40.06 10.40 -48.64
CA THR A 13 40.20 11.75 -48.06
C THR A 13 39.81 12.86 -49.05
N THR A 14 40.07 14.13 -48.70
CA THR A 14 40.00 15.37 -49.51
C THR A 14 38.60 16.04 -49.60
N ASP A 15 38.45 17.37 -49.67
CA ASP A 15 39.45 18.46 -49.68
C ASP A 15 38.94 19.76 -48.99
N THR A 16 39.87 20.70 -48.81
CA THR A 16 39.76 22.05 -48.27
C THR A 16 39.19 23.09 -49.26
N GLY A 17 38.70 24.24 -48.76
CA GLY A 17 38.32 25.36 -49.64
C GLY A 17 37.63 26.55 -48.95
N THR A 18 38.40 27.50 -48.41
CA THR A 18 37.91 28.81 -47.95
C THR A 18 37.94 29.88 -49.06
N ARG A 19 36.94 30.78 -49.11
CA ARG A 19 37.11 32.21 -49.49
C ARG A 19 35.86 33.08 -49.28
N SER A 20 36.11 34.38 -49.13
CA SER A 20 35.18 35.48 -48.81
C SER A 20 34.82 36.34 -50.04
N GLY A 21 33.70 37.07 -50.05
CA GLY A 21 33.46 38.14 -51.04
C GLY A 21 32.08 38.83 -51.04
N SER A 22 32.02 40.03 -50.43
CA SER A 22 31.14 41.21 -50.60
C SER A 22 30.01 41.32 -51.69
N SER A 23 28.92 41.99 -51.28
CA SER A 23 28.05 43.03 -51.96
C SER A 23 28.31 43.41 -53.45
N THR A 24 27.38 43.83 -54.33
CA THR A 24 26.09 44.61 -54.33
C THR A 24 25.24 44.22 -55.58
N GLY A 25 24.03 44.72 -55.92
CA GLY A 25 23.04 45.59 -55.26
C GLY A 25 22.37 46.67 -56.18
N THR A 26 21.05 46.91 -56.05
CA THR A 26 20.21 47.99 -56.69
C THR A 26 19.93 47.87 -58.22
N ALA A 27 18.91 48.50 -58.84
CA ALA A 27 18.02 49.61 -58.42
C ALA A 27 16.64 49.62 -59.13
N THR A 28 15.64 50.29 -58.54
CA THR A 28 14.82 51.35 -59.19
C THR A 28 14.06 52.18 -58.13
N VAL A 29 13.81 53.45 -58.44
CA VAL A 29 13.54 54.60 -57.52
C VAL A 29 12.64 55.59 -58.30
N ASP A 30 11.57 56.21 -57.78
CA ASP A 30 11.49 57.49 -57.00
C ASP A 30 10.01 57.76 -56.50
N PRO A 31 9.68 58.86 -55.75
CA PRO A 31 8.56 58.94 -54.76
C PRO A 31 7.60 60.13 -55.10
N PRO A 32 7.00 60.94 -54.15
CA PRO A 32 6.53 60.75 -52.76
C PRO A 32 4.97 60.87 -52.70
N ALA A 33 4.21 61.20 -51.63
CA ALA A 33 4.38 61.61 -50.22
C ALA A 33 3.14 61.10 -49.40
N GLY A 34 2.91 61.32 -48.10
CA GLY A 34 3.56 62.15 -47.06
C GLY A 34 3.35 61.57 -45.65
N GLY A 35 3.00 62.36 -44.62
CA GLY A 35 3.01 61.85 -43.21
C GLY A 35 1.98 62.39 -42.20
N ALA A 36 1.99 61.79 -41.01
CA ALA A 36 1.31 62.19 -39.77
C ALA A 36 2.18 61.77 -38.55
N PRO A 37 2.13 62.47 -37.40
CA PRO A 37 3.11 62.34 -36.31
C PRO A 37 2.72 61.39 -35.16
N GLU A 38 3.65 61.21 -34.23
CA GLU A 38 3.55 60.43 -32.99
C GLU A 38 2.35 60.81 -32.10
N ALA A 39 1.78 59.80 -31.42
CA ALA A 39 0.84 59.97 -30.31
C ALA A 39 1.36 59.18 -29.08
N THR A 40 1.33 59.85 -27.92
CA THR A 40 1.89 59.37 -26.65
C THR A 40 1.15 58.16 -26.06
N ALA A 41 1.88 57.33 -25.32
CA ALA A 41 1.37 56.10 -24.72
C ALA A 41 0.16 56.32 -23.77
N PRO A 42 -0.89 55.47 -23.82
CA PRO A 42 -1.84 55.35 -22.73
C PRO A 42 -1.19 54.66 -21.53
N VAL A 43 -1.52 55.14 -20.33
CA VAL A 43 -1.16 54.50 -19.05
C VAL A 43 -1.70 53.06 -19.03
N PRO A 44 -0.92 52.04 -18.62
CA PRO A 44 -1.45 50.69 -18.48
C PRO A 44 -2.53 50.69 -17.39
N LEU A 45 -3.74 50.30 -17.77
CA LEU A 45 -4.74 49.80 -16.81
C LEU A 45 -4.09 48.60 -16.12
N GLY A 46 -4.01 48.65 -14.79
CA GLY A 46 -3.26 47.67 -14.01
C GLY A 46 -3.69 46.24 -14.33
N GLU A 47 -2.71 45.34 -14.43
CA GLU A 47 -2.96 43.91 -14.53
C GLU A 47 -3.87 43.50 -13.36
N ALA A 48 -5.04 42.95 -13.67
CA ALA A 48 -5.84 42.28 -12.68
C ALA A 48 -5.00 41.14 -12.11
N ALA A 49 -4.92 41.04 -10.78
CA ALA A 49 -4.14 39.99 -10.13
C ALA A 49 -4.56 38.61 -10.69
N PRO A 50 -3.61 37.70 -10.96
CA PRO A 50 -3.96 36.35 -11.41
C PRO A 50 -4.91 35.72 -10.39
N GLY A 51 -5.99 35.13 -10.89
CA GLY A 51 -6.97 34.45 -10.04
C GLY A 51 -6.32 33.32 -9.23
N PRO A 52 -6.95 32.90 -8.11
CA PRO A 52 -6.42 31.84 -7.27
C PRO A 52 -6.16 30.57 -8.10
N ALA A 53 -4.99 29.96 -7.89
CA ALA A 53 -4.57 28.78 -8.64
C ALA A 53 -5.50 27.59 -8.34
N TYR A 54 -5.86 26.84 -9.37
CA TYR A 54 -6.72 25.67 -9.24
C TYR A 54 -6.03 24.53 -8.45
N PRO A 55 -6.60 24.06 -7.32
CA PRO A 55 -5.94 23.11 -6.42
C PRO A 55 -6.04 21.66 -6.94
N ARG A 56 -5.14 21.30 -7.87
CA ARG A 56 -5.07 19.95 -8.48
C ARG A 56 -4.87 18.83 -7.46
N HIS A 57 -4.23 19.10 -6.33
CA HIS A 57 -3.96 18.10 -5.28
C HIS A 57 -5.22 17.63 -4.54
N TRP A 58 -6.35 18.32 -4.69
CA TRP A 58 -7.65 17.91 -4.17
C TRP A 58 -8.42 16.95 -5.09
N GLU A 59 -7.93 16.67 -6.31
CA GLU A 59 -8.54 15.70 -7.23
C GLU A 59 -8.34 14.26 -6.75
N ALA A 60 -9.39 13.43 -6.85
CA ALA A 60 -9.36 12.03 -6.42
C ALA A 60 -10.35 11.15 -7.18
N ASP A 61 -9.94 9.91 -7.48
CA ASP A 61 -10.86 8.84 -7.86
C ASP A 61 -11.33 8.14 -6.57
N ILE A 62 -12.64 8.21 -6.31
CA ILE A 62 -13.27 7.64 -5.13
C ILE A 62 -14.07 6.38 -5.52
N VAL A 63 -14.13 5.41 -4.60
CA VAL A 63 -15.00 4.24 -4.77
C VAL A 63 -16.32 4.51 -4.07
N ALA A 64 -17.41 4.58 -4.84
CA ALA A 64 -18.76 4.73 -4.31
C ALA A 64 -19.23 3.43 -3.63
N SER A 65 -20.28 3.47 -2.80
CA SER A 65 -20.72 2.30 -2.03
C SER A 65 -21.29 1.14 -2.89
N ASP A 66 -21.55 1.38 -4.18
CA ASP A 66 -21.88 0.36 -5.18
C ASP A 66 -20.64 -0.26 -5.87
N GLY A 67 -19.43 0.14 -5.47
CA GLY A 67 -18.16 -0.38 -5.98
C GLY A 67 -17.72 0.20 -7.32
N ARG A 68 -18.43 1.19 -7.85
CA ARG A 68 -18.03 1.94 -9.05
C ARG A 68 -17.12 3.10 -8.69
N ILE A 69 -16.24 3.48 -9.60
CA ILE A 69 -15.43 4.70 -9.48
C ILE A 69 -16.30 5.92 -9.76
N VAL A 70 -15.95 7.03 -9.11
CA VAL A 70 -16.46 8.37 -9.37
C VAL A 70 -15.26 9.32 -9.28
N HIS A 71 -15.10 10.23 -10.22
CA HIS A 71 -14.01 11.20 -10.20
C HIS A 71 -14.46 12.46 -9.45
N LEU A 72 -13.68 12.93 -8.48
CA LEU A 72 -13.99 14.08 -7.66
C LEU A 72 -12.94 15.17 -7.87
N ARG A 73 -13.39 16.38 -8.21
CA ARG A 73 -12.51 17.54 -8.43
C ARG A 73 -13.15 18.87 -8.00
N PRO A 74 -12.36 19.91 -7.72
CA PRO A 74 -12.90 21.27 -7.56
C PRO A 74 -13.67 21.73 -8.81
N ILE A 75 -14.71 22.54 -8.61
CA ILE A 75 -15.48 23.14 -9.71
C ILE A 75 -14.64 24.19 -10.44
N GLN A 76 -14.90 24.37 -11.74
CA GLN A 76 -14.30 25.38 -12.59
C GLN A 76 -15.39 26.22 -13.30
N PRO A 77 -15.10 27.46 -13.74
CA PRO A 77 -16.05 28.28 -14.51
C PRO A 77 -16.62 27.63 -15.78
N SER A 78 -15.86 26.70 -16.39
CA SER A 78 -16.29 25.90 -17.54
C SER A 78 -17.42 24.90 -17.24
N ASP A 79 -17.65 24.57 -15.97
CA ASP A 79 -18.66 23.58 -15.55
C ASP A 79 -20.09 24.14 -15.55
N ALA A 80 -20.30 25.40 -15.96
CA ALA A 80 -21.59 26.08 -15.92
C ALA A 80 -22.71 25.32 -16.65
N ASP A 81 -22.44 24.83 -17.87
CA ASP A 81 -23.43 24.08 -18.66
C ASP A 81 -23.70 22.69 -18.07
N ALA A 82 -22.67 22.01 -17.57
CA ALA A 82 -22.80 20.73 -16.88
C ALA A 82 -23.60 20.86 -15.57
N LEU A 83 -23.39 21.94 -14.81
CA LEU A 83 -24.12 22.24 -13.58
C LEU A 83 -25.60 22.58 -13.86
N LEU A 84 -25.88 23.29 -14.96
CA LEU A 84 -27.24 23.52 -15.44
C LEU A 84 -27.94 22.23 -15.87
N ALA A 85 -27.24 21.33 -16.56
CA ALA A 85 -27.76 20.02 -16.95
C ALA A 85 -28.08 19.15 -15.72
N PHE A 86 -27.13 19.05 -14.77
CA PHE A 86 -27.33 18.40 -13.48
C PHE A 86 -28.56 18.92 -12.73
N HIS A 87 -28.72 20.25 -12.63
CA HIS A 87 -29.85 20.85 -11.91
C HIS A 87 -31.21 20.54 -12.55
N GLN A 88 -31.26 20.41 -13.88
CA GLN A 88 -32.48 20.03 -14.60
C GLN A 88 -32.91 18.57 -14.36
N LEU A 89 -31.95 17.69 -14.07
CA LEU A 89 -32.20 16.28 -13.75
C LEU A 89 -32.65 16.05 -12.30
N LEU A 90 -32.53 17.05 -11.42
CA LEU A 90 -33.00 16.95 -10.02
C LEU A 90 -34.52 16.96 -9.93
N SER A 91 -35.08 16.08 -9.10
CA SER A 91 -36.51 16.10 -8.79
C SER A 91 -36.92 17.40 -8.08
N ASP A 92 -38.20 17.78 -8.19
CA ASP A 92 -38.74 18.95 -7.46
C ASP A 92 -38.54 18.79 -5.94
N ARG A 93 -38.59 17.55 -5.44
CA ARG A 93 -38.31 17.22 -4.04
C ARG A 93 -36.85 17.46 -3.67
N THR A 94 -35.89 16.98 -4.46
CA THR A 94 -34.46 17.19 -4.19
C THR A 94 -34.11 18.68 -4.28
N ARG A 95 -34.72 19.43 -5.20
CA ARG A 95 -34.59 20.90 -5.25
C ARG A 95 -35.20 21.58 -4.02
N TYR A 96 -36.42 21.22 -3.61
CA TYR A 96 -37.04 21.75 -2.39
C TYR A 96 -36.21 21.48 -1.14
N LEU A 97 -35.74 20.24 -0.96
CA LEU A 97 -34.91 19.82 0.17
C LEU A 97 -33.53 20.49 0.20
N ARG A 98 -33.06 21.02 -0.93
CA ARG A 98 -31.77 21.69 -1.09
C ARG A 98 -31.83 23.21 -0.91
N TYR A 99 -32.90 23.83 -1.40
CA TYR A 99 -33.05 25.28 -1.50
C TYR A 99 -34.20 25.82 -0.63
N PHE A 100 -34.78 24.99 0.24
CA PHE A 100 -35.84 25.35 1.20
C PHE A 100 -37.10 25.96 0.55
N GLY A 101 -37.29 25.72 -0.75
CA GLY A 101 -38.32 26.37 -1.55
C GLY A 101 -38.27 26.00 -3.04
N PRO A 102 -39.19 26.53 -3.85
CA PRO A 102 -39.26 26.25 -5.28
C PRO A 102 -38.11 26.94 -6.04
N TYR A 103 -37.11 26.16 -6.43
CA TYR A 103 -35.94 26.62 -7.18
C TYR A 103 -35.82 25.90 -8.55
N PRO A 104 -36.74 26.17 -9.51
CA PRO A 104 -36.89 25.40 -10.73
C PRO A 104 -35.79 25.62 -11.77
N ARG A 105 -35.03 26.72 -11.67
CA ARG A 105 -33.89 27.06 -12.54
C ARG A 105 -32.87 27.82 -11.71
N ILE A 106 -31.58 27.67 -12.01
CA ILE A 106 -30.52 28.51 -11.44
C ILE A 106 -30.54 29.87 -12.16
N PRO A 107 -30.73 31.01 -11.46
CA PRO A 107 -30.56 32.33 -12.06
C PRO A 107 -29.11 32.54 -12.56
N PRO A 108 -28.85 33.32 -13.64
CA PRO A 108 -27.50 33.50 -14.17
C PRO A 108 -26.47 33.99 -13.14
N ARG A 109 -26.88 34.89 -12.24
CA ARG A 109 -26.05 35.40 -11.14
C ARG A 109 -25.66 34.32 -10.14
N ASP A 110 -26.56 33.40 -9.84
CA ASP A 110 -26.30 32.30 -8.90
C ASP A 110 -25.45 31.22 -9.57
N LEU A 111 -25.63 31.00 -10.88
CA LEU A 111 -24.77 30.12 -11.68
C LEU A 111 -23.33 30.60 -11.69
N GLU A 112 -23.09 31.87 -12.05
CA GLU A 112 -21.78 32.52 -12.00
C GLU A 112 -21.16 32.40 -10.60
N ARG A 113 -21.92 32.72 -9.55
CA ARG A 113 -21.48 32.52 -8.16
C ARG A 113 -21.12 31.06 -7.85
N PHE A 114 -21.86 30.07 -8.35
CA PHE A 114 -21.64 28.66 -8.02
C PHE A 114 -20.41 28.07 -8.72
N VAL A 115 -20.04 28.53 -9.92
CA VAL A 115 -18.87 28.03 -10.66
C VAL A 115 -17.61 28.89 -10.46
N THR A 116 -17.75 30.16 -10.06
CA THR A 116 -16.62 31.03 -9.74
C THR A 116 -16.40 31.06 -8.22
N VAL A 117 -15.45 30.26 -7.77
CA VAL A 117 -15.03 30.11 -6.37
C VAL A 117 -13.59 30.61 -6.18
N ASP A 118 -13.19 30.93 -4.95
CA ASP A 118 -11.83 31.44 -4.64
C ASP A 118 -10.87 30.35 -4.14
N HIS A 119 -11.37 29.12 -3.98
CA HIS A 119 -10.67 27.97 -3.40
C HIS A 119 -10.18 28.15 -1.95
N HIS A 120 -10.61 29.21 -1.25
CA HIS A 120 -10.17 29.51 0.12
C HIS A 120 -11.34 29.76 1.09
N LYS A 121 -12.12 30.82 0.86
CA LYS A 121 -13.35 31.11 1.65
C LYS A 121 -14.57 30.44 1.03
N ARG A 122 -14.49 30.12 -0.26
CA ARG A 122 -15.55 29.52 -1.06
C ARG A 122 -14.94 28.36 -1.82
N VAL A 123 -15.38 27.15 -1.51
CA VAL A 123 -14.95 25.91 -2.17
C VAL A 123 -16.16 25.13 -2.63
N ALA A 124 -16.09 24.57 -3.82
CA ALA A 124 -17.06 23.60 -4.30
C ALA A 124 -16.35 22.45 -5.02
N PHE A 125 -16.76 21.22 -4.68
CA PHE A 125 -16.39 19.98 -5.34
C PHE A 125 -17.56 19.47 -6.17
N ILE A 126 -17.23 18.90 -7.32
CA ILE A 126 -18.14 18.13 -8.15
C ILE A 126 -17.69 16.67 -8.19
N ALA A 127 -18.67 15.78 -8.21
CA ALA A 127 -18.47 14.36 -8.43
C ALA A 127 -18.97 14.01 -9.84
N LEU A 128 -18.12 13.37 -10.64
CA LEU A 128 -18.27 13.11 -12.07
C LEU A 128 -18.32 11.61 -12.36
N LEU A 129 -19.19 11.23 -13.29
CA LEU A 129 -19.22 9.90 -13.93
C LEU A 129 -19.27 10.10 -15.44
N GLY A 130 -18.19 9.75 -16.14
CA GLY A 130 -17.86 10.36 -17.42
C GLY A 130 -17.77 11.88 -17.26
N ASP A 131 -18.36 12.62 -18.20
CA ASP A 131 -18.50 14.07 -18.13
C ASP A 131 -19.75 14.53 -17.33
N GLU A 132 -20.59 13.62 -16.83
CA GLU A 132 -21.80 13.99 -16.09
C GLU A 132 -21.51 14.34 -14.62
N ILE A 133 -21.92 15.53 -14.19
CA ILE A 133 -22.01 15.85 -12.76
C ILE A 133 -23.15 15.02 -12.14
N ILE A 134 -22.82 14.25 -11.10
CA ILE A 134 -23.77 13.40 -10.34
C ILE A 134 -23.97 13.85 -8.89
N ALA A 135 -23.04 14.64 -8.35
CA ALA A 135 -23.20 15.33 -7.07
C ALA A 135 -22.36 16.61 -6.99
N VAL A 136 -22.79 17.54 -6.14
CA VAL A 136 -22.10 18.81 -5.87
C VAL A 136 -22.10 19.07 -4.37
N GLY A 137 -20.93 19.35 -3.80
CA GLY A 137 -20.78 19.78 -2.41
C GLY A 137 -20.00 21.08 -2.35
N ARG A 138 -20.38 22.00 -1.47
CA ARG A 138 -19.71 23.29 -1.30
C ARG A 138 -19.68 23.74 0.15
N TYR A 139 -18.73 24.59 0.48
CA TYR A 139 -18.78 25.43 1.68
C TYR A 139 -18.63 26.92 1.34
N GLU A 140 -19.19 27.77 2.18
CA GLU A 140 -19.04 29.23 2.10
C GLU A 140 -18.74 29.81 3.50
N GLY A 141 -17.60 30.49 3.61
CA GLY A 141 -17.05 30.97 4.88
C GLY A 141 -17.92 32.01 5.57
N LEU A 142 -18.24 31.76 6.84
CA LEU A 142 -19.09 32.59 7.68
C LEU A 142 -18.22 33.68 8.35
N SER A 143 -18.45 34.93 7.96
CA SER A 143 -17.79 36.10 8.56
C SER A 143 -18.62 36.62 9.73
N ASP A 144 -17.98 36.91 10.87
CA ASP A 144 -18.62 37.49 12.04
C ASP A 144 -19.18 38.90 11.68
N PRO A 145 -20.51 39.11 11.73
CA PRO A 145 -21.11 40.40 11.36
C PRO A 145 -20.68 41.56 12.27
N ASP A 146 -20.38 41.27 13.54
CA ASP A 146 -19.93 42.25 14.53
C ASP A 146 -18.41 42.48 14.44
N ARG A 147 -17.67 41.59 13.76
CA ARG A 147 -16.21 41.67 13.54
C ARG A 147 -15.82 41.25 12.11
N PRO A 148 -16.17 42.04 11.08
CA PRO A 148 -15.91 41.68 9.67
C PRO A 148 -14.42 41.55 9.31
N ASP A 149 -13.51 42.11 10.13
CA ASP A 149 -12.05 41.99 9.98
C ASP A 149 -11.46 40.74 10.68
N ALA A 150 -12.28 39.93 11.37
CA ALA A 150 -11.80 38.71 12.02
C ALA A 150 -11.48 37.60 10.99
N PRO A 151 -10.55 36.67 11.30
CA PRO A 151 -10.38 35.45 10.53
C PRO A 151 -11.71 34.69 10.46
N VAL A 152 -12.04 34.18 9.27
CA VAL A 152 -13.16 33.26 9.07
C VAL A 152 -12.72 31.91 9.62
N THR A 153 -13.35 31.43 10.68
CA THR A 153 -13.04 30.13 11.32
C THR A 153 -14.16 29.09 11.17
N SER A 154 -15.31 29.47 10.62
CA SER A 154 -16.41 28.57 10.29
C SER A 154 -16.94 28.76 8.87
N ALA A 155 -17.62 27.75 8.33
CA ALA A 155 -18.27 27.83 7.02
C ALA A 155 -19.60 27.07 6.97
N GLU A 156 -20.56 27.59 6.20
CA GLU A 156 -21.81 26.90 5.90
C GLU A 156 -21.55 25.79 4.87
N VAL A 157 -21.85 24.52 5.20
CA VAL A 157 -21.59 23.35 4.34
C VAL A 157 -22.88 22.77 3.75
N ALA A 158 -22.82 22.48 2.46
CA ALA A 158 -24.02 22.52 1.62
C ALA A 158 -23.86 21.57 0.40
N PHE A 159 -24.59 20.44 0.35
CA PHE A 159 -24.45 19.45 -0.75
C PHE A 159 -25.78 18.97 -1.36
N VAL A 160 -25.70 18.43 -2.58
CA VAL A 160 -26.81 17.87 -3.37
C VAL A 160 -26.31 16.70 -4.23
N VAL A 161 -27.13 15.64 -4.34
CA VAL A 161 -26.83 14.41 -5.10
C VAL A 161 -28.01 14.11 -6.02
N ARG A 162 -27.75 13.78 -7.29
CA ARG A 162 -28.78 13.44 -8.28
C ARG A 162 -29.60 12.25 -7.82
N ASP A 163 -30.91 12.28 -8.02
CA ASP A 163 -31.85 11.33 -7.40
C ASP A 163 -31.52 9.84 -7.68
N ASP A 164 -31.03 9.53 -8.88
CA ASP A 164 -30.54 8.21 -9.33
C ASP A 164 -29.17 7.80 -8.74
N HIS A 165 -28.44 8.73 -8.13
CA HIS A 165 -27.14 8.50 -7.47
C HIS A 165 -27.20 8.59 -5.93
N GLN A 166 -28.39 8.83 -5.36
CA GLN A 166 -28.57 8.84 -3.90
C GLN A 166 -28.33 7.44 -3.29
N GLY A 167 -27.88 7.40 -2.04
CA GLY A 167 -27.51 6.15 -1.36
C GLY A 167 -26.11 5.59 -1.72
N ARG A 168 -25.43 6.14 -2.73
CA ARG A 168 -24.08 5.72 -3.18
C ARG A 168 -22.91 6.20 -2.29
N GLY A 169 -23.20 6.78 -1.12
CA GLY A 169 -22.19 7.32 -0.18
C GLY A 169 -21.62 8.71 -0.54
N LEU A 170 -21.95 9.25 -1.71
CA LEU A 170 -21.36 10.49 -2.27
C LEU A 170 -21.46 11.71 -1.36
N GLY A 171 -22.54 11.88 -0.61
CA GLY A 171 -22.69 13.00 0.33
C GLY A 171 -21.66 12.98 1.46
N SER A 172 -21.37 11.80 2.02
CA SER A 172 -20.35 11.64 3.06
C SER A 172 -18.94 11.84 2.51
N ILE A 173 -18.68 11.39 1.28
CA ILE A 173 -17.37 11.55 0.63
C ILE A 173 -17.12 13.03 0.28
N LEU A 174 -18.10 13.72 -0.31
CA LEU A 174 -18.02 15.17 -0.54
C LEU A 174 -17.74 15.92 0.76
N LEU A 175 -18.36 15.51 1.87
CA LEU A 175 -18.16 16.15 3.17
C LEU A 175 -16.77 15.90 3.76
N GLU A 176 -16.20 14.71 3.57
CA GLU A 176 -14.81 14.40 3.97
C GLU A 176 -13.79 15.23 3.17
N HIS A 177 -13.97 15.39 1.86
CA HIS A 177 -13.11 16.21 1.02
C HIS A 177 -13.27 17.71 1.30
N LEU A 178 -14.51 18.18 1.53
CA LEU A 178 -14.76 19.56 1.99
C LEU A 178 -14.10 19.84 3.34
N ALA A 179 -14.19 18.92 4.31
CA ALA A 179 -13.55 19.08 5.61
C ALA A 179 -12.02 19.09 5.52
N ALA A 180 -11.43 18.26 4.65
CA ALA A 180 -10.00 18.29 4.39
C ALA A 180 -9.54 19.64 3.78
N ALA A 181 -10.23 20.11 2.73
CA ALA A 181 -9.96 21.41 2.11
C ALA A 181 -10.26 22.60 3.04
N ALA A 182 -11.18 22.45 4.00
CA ALA A 182 -11.49 23.48 4.99
C ALA A 182 -10.39 23.61 6.06
N ARG A 183 -9.84 22.48 6.56
CA ARG A 183 -8.69 22.51 7.48
C ARG A 183 -7.45 23.12 6.82
N GLU A 184 -7.17 22.75 5.56
CA GLU A 184 -6.07 23.34 4.77
C GLU A 184 -6.21 24.87 4.62
N ASN A 185 -7.45 25.38 4.60
CA ASN A 185 -7.77 26.81 4.55
C ASN A 185 -7.95 27.48 5.93
N GLY A 186 -7.62 26.80 7.04
CA GLY A 186 -7.67 27.35 8.40
C GLY A 186 -9.09 27.53 8.97
N LEU A 187 -10.04 26.69 8.57
CA LEU A 187 -11.37 26.60 9.19
C LEU A 187 -11.38 25.51 10.27
N ASP A 188 -12.05 25.77 11.40
CA ASP A 188 -12.17 24.83 12.52
C ASP A 188 -13.54 24.14 12.55
N ARG A 189 -14.57 24.76 11.96
CA ARG A 189 -15.97 24.36 12.14
C ARG A 189 -16.79 24.45 10.86
N PHE A 190 -17.72 23.50 10.70
CA PHE A 190 -18.83 23.61 9.75
C PHE A 190 -20.16 23.81 10.45
N GLU A 191 -21.02 24.56 9.77
CA GLU A 191 -22.41 24.82 10.11
C GLU A 191 -23.29 24.33 8.96
N ALA A 192 -24.45 23.73 9.22
CA ALA A 192 -25.36 23.28 8.19
C ALA A 192 -26.83 23.42 8.61
N GLU A 193 -27.63 24.02 7.75
CA GLU A 193 -29.09 23.98 7.87
C GLU A 193 -29.67 22.81 7.08
N VAL A 194 -30.60 22.07 7.70
CA VAL A 194 -31.24 20.90 7.10
C VAL A 194 -32.72 20.84 7.51
N LEU A 195 -33.65 20.76 6.55
CA LEU A 195 -35.07 20.52 6.86
C LEU A 195 -35.24 19.22 7.68
N VAL A 196 -36.06 19.23 8.73
CA VAL A 196 -36.31 18.08 9.63
C VAL A 196 -36.73 16.81 8.87
N GLU A 197 -37.48 16.98 7.78
CA GLU A 197 -37.93 15.88 6.89
C GLU A 197 -36.82 15.27 6.03
N ASN A 198 -35.65 15.91 5.91
CA ASN A 198 -34.52 15.40 5.15
C ASN A 198 -33.70 14.37 5.97
N HIS A 199 -34.35 13.26 6.30
CA HIS A 199 -33.77 12.19 7.12
C HIS A 199 -32.50 11.56 6.51
N ALA A 200 -32.29 11.69 5.19
CA ALA A 200 -31.07 11.25 4.52
C ALA A 200 -29.88 12.16 4.87
N MET A 201 -30.01 13.47 4.73
CA MET A 201 -28.97 14.44 5.12
C MET A 201 -28.68 14.38 6.62
N VAL A 202 -29.72 14.34 7.46
CA VAL A 202 -29.58 14.20 8.92
C VAL A 202 -28.82 12.92 9.30
N ARG A 203 -28.94 11.85 8.49
CA ARG A 203 -28.16 10.62 8.70
C ARG A 203 -26.69 10.81 8.30
N VAL A 204 -26.41 11.36 7.12
CA VAL A 204 -25.02 11.66 6.67
C VAL A 204 -24.27 12.45 7.73
N PHE A 205 -24.88 13.52 8.25
CA PHE A 205 -24.29 14.33 9.30
C PHE A 205 -24.12 13.56 10.63
N ARG A 206 -25.08 12.74 11.07
CA ARG A 206 -24.93 11.94 12.30
C ARG A 206 -23.90 10.82 12.19
N GLU A 207 -23.80 10.16 11.03
CA GLU A 207 -22.85 9.08 10.79
C GLU A 207 -21.41 9.59 10.72
N ALA A 208 -21.21 10.81 10.23
CA ALA A 208 -19.93 11.52 10.28
C ALA A 208 -19.58 12.09 11.68
N GLY A 209 -20.47 11.95 12.67
CA GLY A 209 -20.18 12.19 14.10
C GLY A 209 -20.74 13.49 14.70
N TYR A 210 -21.54 14.27 13.97
CA TYR A 210 -21.85 15.64 14.36
C TYR A 210 -22.94 15.79 15.42
N GLN A 211 -22.82 16.85 16.23
CA GLN A 211 -23.73 17.16 17.33
C GLN A 211 -24.93 17.98 16.84
N VAL A 212 -26.15 17.55 17.23
CA VAL A 212 -27.38 18.24 16.82
C VAL A 212 -27.78 19.29 17.87
N ARG A 213 -27.53 20.57 17.59
CA ARG A 213 -28.04 21.70 18.40
C ARG A 213 -29.45 22.06 17.93
N ARG A 214 -30.47 21.67 18.70
CA ARG A 214 -31.89 21.91 18.33
C ARG A 214 -32.29 23.37 18.52
N ALA A 215 -32.16 24.18 17.46
CA ALA A 215 -32.90 25.43 17.33
C ALA A 215 -34.34 25.12 16.89
N PHE A 216 -35.34 25.48 17.71
CA PHE A 216 -36.75 25.33 17.34
C PHE A 216 -37.25 26.59 16.63
N ALA A 217 -36.92 26.72 15.34
CA ALA A 217 -37.54 27.67 14.42
C ALA A 217 -37.92 26.95 13.11
N GLU A 218 -39.19 27.11 12.71
CA GLU A 218 -39.74 26.82 11.36
C GLU A 218 -39.44 25.46 10.69
N GLY A 219 -39.00 24.44 11.43
CA GLY A 219 -38.81 23.08 10.91
C GLY A 219 -37.46 22.82 10.26
N VAL A 220 -36.48 23.70 10.48
CA VAL A 220 -35.07 23.52 10.13
C VAL A 220 -34.31 22.96 11.34
N LEU A 221 -33.30 22.12 11.08
CA LEU A 221 -32.27 21.71 12.04
C LEU A 221 -30.99 22.47 11.71
N HIS A 222 -30.47 23.22 12.68
CA HIS A 222 -29.11 23.74 12.64
C HIS A 222 -28.16 22.67 13.20
N LEU A 223 -27.05 22.44 12.49
CA LEU A 223 -26.03 21.45 12.83
C LEU A 223 -24.68 22.17 12.88
N GLU A 224 -23.94 22.00 13.96
CA GLU A 224 -22.62 22.61 14.17
C GLU A 224 -21.64 21.51 14.56
N PHE A 225 -20.44 21.53 14.00
CA PHE A 225 -19.39 20.58 14.36
C PHE A 225 -17.99 21.06 14.01
N ASP A 226 -17.06 20.72 14.88
CA ASP A 226 -15.63 20.90 14.63
C ASP A 226 -15.19 19.89 13.56
N ILE A 227 -14.37 20.33 12.60
CA ILE A 227 -14.02 19.53 11.40
C ILE A 227 -12.79 18.63 11.59
N ASP A 228 -12.19 18.67 12.78
CA ASP A 228 -11.08 17.80 13.14
C ASP A 228 -11.51 16.33 13.27
N PRO A 229 -10.72 15.40 12.75
CA PRO A 229 -11.09 14.00 12.72
C PRO A 229 -10.97 13.37 14.11
N THR A 230 -12.11 13.04 14.73
CA THR A 230 -12.13 12.15 15.91
C THR A 230 -11.79 10.71 15.52
N GLU A 231 -11.23 9.91 16.43
CA GLU A 231 -10.99 8.46 16.25
C GLU A 231 -12.21 7.74 15.65
N ARG A 232 -13.41 8.08 16.16
CA ARG A 232 -14.68 7.52 15.69
C ARG A 232 -14.97 7.87 14.24
N SER A 233 -14.70 9.11 13.81
CA SER A 233 -14.88 9.53 12.42
C SER A 233 -13.91 8.83 11.47
N LEU A 234 -12.65 8.65 11.90
CA LEU A 234 -11.64 7.89 11.15
C LEU A 234 -12.04 6.43 11.00
N ALA A 235 -12.49 5.78 12.08
CA ALA A 235 -12.96 4.40 12.03
C ALA A 235 -14.18 4.21 11.10
N VAL A 236 -15.12 5.16 11.07
CA VAL A 236 -16.27 5.14 10.14
C VAL A 236 -15.81 5.32 8.69
N ARG A 237 -14.89 6.25 8.42
CA ARG A 237 -14.29 6.47 7.09
C ARG A 237 -13.58 5.21 6.59
N ASP A 238 -12.64 4.68 7.36
CA ASP A 238 -11.84 3.51 7.01
C ASP A 238 -12.72 2.24 6.83
N SER A 239 -13.81 2.11 7.60
CA SER A 239 -14.81 1.05 7.40
C SER A 239 -15.63 1.23 6.12
N ARG A 240 -15.95 2.47 5.72
CA ARG A 240 -16.65 2.77 4.47
C ARG A 240 -15.76 2.52 3.25
N GLU A 241 -14.50 2.92 3.32
CA GLU A 241 -13.49 2.66 2.29
C GLU A 241 -13.34 1.15 2.06
N GLN A 242 -13.15 0.37 3.14
CA GLN A 242 -13.05 -1.09 3.05
C GLN A 242 -14.29 -1.71 2.41
N ALA A 243 -15.49 -1.27 2.79
CA ALA A 243 -16.73 -1.80 2.24
C ALA A 243 -16.93 -1.46 0.75
N ALA A 244 -16.54 -0.25 0.33
CA ALA A 244 -16.61 0.19 -1.06
C ALA A 244 -15.60 -0.53 -1.96
N GLU A 245 -14.34 -0.66 -1.52
CA GLU A 245 -13.29 -1.40 -2.23
C GLU A 245 -13.62 -2.91 -2.30
N ALA A 246 -14.12 -3.50 -1.20
CA ALA A 246 -14.63 -4.87 -1.21
C ALA A 246 -15.80 -5.06 -2.19
N ARG A 247 -16.72 -4.09 -2.28
CA ARG A 247 -17.82 -4.10 -3.25
C ARG A 247 -17.31 -4.01 -4.69
N SER A 248 -16.32 -3.15 -4.94
CA SER A 248 -15.64 -3.02 -6.24
C SER A 248 -15.10 -4.37 -6.72
N VAL A 249 -14.31 -5.06 -5.90
CA VAL A 249 -13.80 -6.40 -6.21
C VAL A 249 -14.93 -7.43 -6.34
N ALA A 250 -15.97 -7.33 -5.50
CA ALA A 250 -17.13 -8.21 -5.59
C ALA A 250 -17.91 -8.05 -6.91
N ASN A 251 -17.92 -6.87 -7.54
CA ASN A 251 -18.51 -6.66 -8.87
C ASN A 251 -17.73 -7.40 -9.98
N VAL A 252 -16.42 -7.64 -9.78
CA VAL A 252 -15.58 -8.45 -10.67
C VAL A 252 -15.82 -9.96 -10.44
N LEU A 253 -15.90 -10.38 -9.18
CA LEU A 253 -15.90 -11.79 -8.80
C LEU A 253 -17.29 -12.43 -8.68
N ASN A 254 -18.34 -11.63 -8.53
CA ASN A 254 -19.74 -12.10 -8.46
C ASN A 254 -20.64 -11.43 -9.53
N PRO A 255 -20.25 -11.42 -10.83
CA PRO A 255 -21.07 -10.82 -11.87
C PRO A 255 -22.34 -11.65 -12.09
N THR A 256 -23.48 -11.00 -12.37
CA THR A 256 -24.69 -11.74 -12.78
C THR A 256 -24.72 -12.05 -14.27
N SER A 257 -23.83 -11.43 -15.07
CA SER A 257 -23.75 -11.58 -16.53
C SER A 257 -22.34 -11.25 -17.04
N VAL A 258 -21.90 -11.93 -18.11
CA VAL A 258 -20.55 -11.75 -18.66
C VAL A 258 -20.59 -11.57 -20.18
N ALA A 259 -20.01 -10.48 -20.69
CA ALA A 259 -19.71 -10.32 -22.11
C ALA A 259 -18.27 -10.75 -22.41
N VAL A 260 -18.03 -11.40 -23.56
CA VAL A 260 -16.68 -11.77 -24.04
C VAL A 260 -16.40 -11.05 -25.35
N ILE A 261 -15.65 -9.95 -25.25
CA ILE A 261 -15.33 -9.06 -26.37
C ILE A 261 -14.08 -9.57 -27.08
N GLY A 262 -14.21 -9.85 -28.39
CA GLY A 262 -13.21 -10.61 -29.14
C GLY A 262 -13.42 -12.13 -29.09
N ALA A 263 -14.62 -12.59 -28.68
CA ALA A 263 -15.00 -14.00 -28.81
C ALA A 263 -14.86 -14.48 -30.27
N SER A 264 -14.49 -15.74 -30.49
CA SER A 264 -14.13 -16.22 -31.82
C SER A 264 -14.54 -17.67 -32.07
N THR A 265 -14.97 -17.99 -33.29
CA THR A 265 -15.18 -19.37 -33.74
C THR A 265 -13.88 -20.14 -33.94
N ASP A 266 -12.77 -19.44 -34.18
CA ASP A 266 -11.41 -19.99 -34.29
C ASP A 266 -10.86 -20.42 -32.92
N PRO A 267 -10.56 -21.72 -32.71
CA PRO A 267 -10.06 -22.24 -31.44
C PRO A 267 -8.68 -21.73 -31.00
N SER A 268 -7.91 -21.11 -31.91
CA SER A 268 -6.58 -20.57 -31.59
C SER A 268 -6.61 -19.20 -30.89
N LYS A 269 -7.75 -18.49 -30.92
CA LYS A 269 -7.86 -17.13 -30.38
C LYS A 269 -8.23 -17.12 -28.90
N ILE A 270 -7.66 -16.16 -28.16
CA ILE A 270 -7.85 -15.94 -26.72
C ILE A 270 -9.34 -15.88 -26.34
N GLY A 271 -10.16 -15.13 -27.06
CA GLY A 271 -11.60 -15.02 -26.79
C GLY A 271 -12.39 -16.33 -26.98
N HIS A 272 -11.87 -17.31 -27.74
CA HIS A 272 -12.45 -18.66 -27.80
C HIS A 272 -12.18 -19.45 -26.51
N ALA A 273 -10.95 -19.33 -25.97
CA ALA A 273 -10.55 -20.02 -24.75
C ALA A 273 -11.36 -19.52 -23.54
N VAL A 274 -11.45 -18.19 -23.35
CA VAL A 274 -12.26 -17.56 -22.29
C VAL A 274 -13.71 -18.04 -22.33
N LEU A 275 -14.36 -17.92 -23.51
CA LEU A 275 -15.75 -18.35 -23.67
C LEU A 275 -15.94 -19.85 -23.39
N SER A 276 -15.00 -20.68 -23.85
CA SER A 276 -15.05 -22.13 -23.62
C SER A 276 -14.87 -22.48 -22.14
N ASN A 277 -14.06 -21.72 -21.41
CA ASN A 277 -13.82 -21.90 -19.98
C ASN A 277 -15.02 -21.47 -19.12
N LEU A 278 -15.66 -20.33 -19.45
CA LEU A 278 -16.92 -19.89 -18.82
C LEU A 278 -18.02 -20.94 -18.96
N LEU A 279 -18.22 -21.45 -20.18
CA LEU A 279 -19.23 -22.48 -20.46
C LEU A 279 -18.90 -23.81 -19.77
N ARG A 280 -17.61 -24.21 -19.72
CA ARG A 280 -17.17 -25.45 -19.05
C ARG A 280 -17.29 -25.40 -17.53
N ALA A 281 -17.11 -24.22 -16.92
CA ALA A 281 -17.31 -24.03 -15.49
C ALA A 281 -18.79 -24.13 -15.08
N ASN A 282 -19.72 -24.01 -16.04
CA ASN A 282 -21.15 -23.83 -15.81
C ASN A 282 -21.44 -22.56 -15.01
N PHE A 283 -20.88 -21.43 -15.45
CA PHE A 283 -21.22 -20.10 -14.92
C PHE A 283 -22.74 -19.93 -14.85
N THR A 284 -23.24 -19.42 -13.72
CA THR A 284 -24.68 -19.45 -13.38
C THR A 284 -25.50 -18.36 -14.09
N GLY A 285 -24.85 -17.29 -14.53
CA GLY A 285 -25.46 -16.21 -15.32
C GLY A 285 -25.34 -16.40 -16.84
N PRO A 286 -26.00 -15.56 -17.65
CA PRO A 286 -25.84 -15.54 -19.09
C PRO A 286 -24.44 -15.07 -19.53
N VAL A 287 -23.97 -15.65 -20.64
CA VAL A 287 -22.70 -15.31 -21.28
C VAL A 287 -22.96 -14.82 -22.71
N TYR A 288 -22.40 -13.66 -23.06
CA TYR A 288 -22.64 -12.98 -24.34
C TYR A 288 -21.33 -12.85 -25.16
N PRO A 289 -21.10 -13.70 -26.17
CA PRO A 289 -20.03 -13.48 -27.14
C PRO A 289 -20.25 -12.19 -27.95
N VAL A 290 -19.26 -11.31 -28.00
CA VAL A 290 -19.26 -10.11 -28.86
C VAL A 290 -18.24 -10.29 -29.98
N ASN A 291 -18.75 -10.33 -31.22
CA ASN A 291 -18.01 -10.51 -32.46
C ASN A 291 -18.85 -9.98 -33.65
N PRO A 292 -18.38 -8.97 -34.41
CA PRO A 292 -19.11 -8.38 -35.54
C PRO A 292 -19.46 -9.34 -36.68
N ASP A 293 -18.59 -10.32 -36.96
CA ASP A 293 -18.70 -11.19 -38.14
C ASP A 293 -19.49 -12.49 -37.86
N ALA A 294 -19.56 -12.92 -36.60
CA ALA A 294 -20.10 -14.21 -36.20
C ALA A 294 -21.56 -14.11 -35.76
N ARG A 295 -22.45 -14.92 -36.35
CA ARG A 295 -23.84 -15.06 -35.86
C ARG A 295 -23.92 -15.71 -34.47
N SER A 296 -22.97 -16.61 -34.18
CA SER A 296 -22.89 -17.40 -32.95
C SER A 296 -21.48 -17.94 -32.73
N VAL A 297 -21.04 -18.04 -31.48
CA VAL A 297 -19.76 -18.65 -31.10
C VAL A 297 -20.03 -19.77 -30.08
N ARG A 298 -19.41 -20.95 -30.26
CA ARG A 298 -19.63 -22.15 -29.41
C ARG A 298 -21.11 -22.57 -29.24
N GLY A 299 -21.98 -22.18 -30.17
CA GLY A 299 -23.44 -22.41 -30.10
C GLY A 299 -24.23 -21.34 -29.36
N VAL A 300 -23.56 -20.36 -28.74
CA VAL A 300 -24.17 -19.21 -28.06
C VAL A 300 -24.38 -18.07 -29.07
N ARG A 301 -25.50 -17.35 -28.96
CA ARG A 301 -25.81 -16.19 -29.81
C ARG A 301 -24.77 -15.10 -29.61
N ALA A 302 -24.13 -14.67 -30.71
CA ALA A 302 -23.18 -13.57 -30.69
C ALA A 302 -23.82 -12.25 -31.17
N TYR A 303 -23.27 -11.14 -30.68
CA TYR A 303 -23.69 -9.75 -30.92
C TYR A 303 -22.54 -8.97 -31.56
N ALA A 304 -22.83 -7.92 -32.33
CA ALA A 304 -21.76 -7.16 -33.00
C ALA A 304 -21.08 -6.19 -32.03
N SER A 305 -21.88 -5.47 -31.24
CA SER A 305 -21.45 -4.66 -30.09
C SER A 305 -21.95 -5.24 -28.76
N VAL A 306 -21.34 -4.80 -27.65
CA VAL A 306 -21.86 -5.02 -26.28
C VAL A 306 -23.15 -4.22 -26.03
N THR A 307 -23.38 -3.13 -26.76
CA THR A 307 -24.61 -2.32 -26.70
C THR A 307 -25.82 -3.01 -27.35
N ASP A 308 -25.60 -3.90 -28.33
CA ASP A 308 -26.66 -4.71 -28.98
C ASP A 308 -27.26 -5.79 -28.07
N ILE A 309 -26.60 -6.11 -26.95
CA ILE A 309 -27.08 -7.11 -25.99
C ILE A 309 -28.37 -6.57 -25.35
N PRO A 310 -29.48 -7.33 -25.28
CA PRO A 310 -30.72 -6.83 -24.69
C PRO A 310 -30.65 -6.67 -23.16
N ASP A 311 -29.93 -7.56 -22.50
CA ASP A 311 -29.85 -7.64 -21.04
C ASP A 311 -28.70 -6.77 -20.47
N PRO A 312 -28.69 -6.44 -19.17
CA PRO A 312 -27.54 -5.80 -18.52
C PRO A 312 -26.26 -6.64 -18.61
N VAL A 313 -25.10 -6.00 -18.61
CA VAL A 313 -23.77 -6.64 -18.60
C VAL A 313 -23.00 -6.14 -17.39
N ASP A 314 -22.66 -7.01 -16.44
CA ASP A 314 -21.87 -6.63 -15.26
C ASP A 314 -20.36 -6.59 -15.55
N LEU A 315 -19.86 -7.65 -16.20
CA LEU A 315 -18.45 -7.88 -16.47
C LEU A 315 -18.20 -8.04 -17.97
N ALA A 316 -17.21 -7.34 -18.52
CA ALA A 316 -16.70 -7.60 -19.87
C ALA A 316 -15.28 -8.16 -19.82
N VAL A 317 -15.06 -9.33 -20.45
CA VAL A 317 -13.72 -9.89 -20.68
C VAL A 317 -13.24 -9.45 -22.04
N VAL A 318 -12.13 -8.72 -22.09
CA VAL A 318 -11.62 -8.07 -23.30
C VAL A 318 -10.41 -8.84 -23.83
N ALA A 319 -10.58 -9.44 -25.02
CA ALA A 319 -9.62 -10.29 -25.71
C ALA A 319 -9.27 -9.78 -27.13
N ILE A 320 -9.27 -8.45 -27.31
CA ILE A 320 -8.87 -7.75 -28.54
C ILE A 320 -7.54 -7.00 -28.36
N PRO A 321 -6.78 -6.66 -29.42
CA PRO A 321 -5.55 -5.89 -29.30
C PRO A 321 -5.75 -4.49 -28.71
N ALA A 322 -4.72 -3.96 -28.03
CA ALA A 322 -4.76 -2.64 -27.37
C ALA A 322 -5.23 -1.48 -28.28
N ALA A 323 -4.97 -1.54 -29.59
CA ALA A 323 -5.37 -0.51 -30.55
C ALA A 323 -6.90 -0.38 -30.76
N GLY A 324 -7.70 -1.35 -30.31
CA GLY A 324 -9.17 -1.30 -30.37
C GLY A 324 -9.84 -1.07 -29.02
N ILE A 325 -9.08 -0.70 -27.98
CA ILE A 325 -9.61 -0.59 -26.62
C ILE A 325 -10.59 0.58 -26.46
N ASP A 326 -10.31 1.72 -27.10
CA ASP A 326 -11.12 2.95 -27.05
C ASP A 326 -12.60 2.68 -27.40
N GLU A 327 -12.86 2.03 -28.55
CA GLU A 327 -14.23 1.69 -29.00
C GLU A 327 -14.97 0.76 -28.01
N VAL A 328 -14.21 -0.08 -27.29
CA VAL A 328 -14.75 -0.93 -26.22
C VAL A 328 -15.06 -0.14 -24.96
N MET A 329 -14.25 0.86 -24.60
CA MET A 329 -14.47 1.70 -23.42
C MET A 329 -15.77 2.49 -23.53
N ASP A 330 -16.02 3.12 -24.69
CA ASP A 330 -17.24 3.87 -24.99
C ASP A 330 -18.48 2.96 -24.95
N SER A 331 -18.41 1.82 -25.64
CA SER A 331 -19.51 0.85 -25.70
C SER A 331 -19.81 0.23 -24.33
N CYS A 332 -18.80 0.05 -23.48
CA CYS A 332 -18.97 -0.44 -22.10
C CYS A 332 -19.57 0.62 -21.17
N LEU A 333 -19.24 1.90 -21.36
CA LEU A 333 -19.90 3.01 -20.66
C LEU A 333 -21.39 3.08 -21.00
N GLU A 334 -21.74 3.15 -22.29
CA GLU A 334 -23.13 3.22 -22.74
C GLU A 334 -23.95 2.03 -22.20
N LYS A 335 -23.33 0.85 -22.17
CA LYS A 335 -23.97 -0.37 -21.64
C LYS A 335 -24.03 -0.43 -20.10
N GLY A 336 -23.31 0.44 -19.41
CA GLY A 336 -23.25 0.48 -17.95
C GLY A 336 -22.47 -0.68 -17.31
N VAL A 337 -21.44 -1.20 -17.99
CA VAL A 337 -20.55 -2.25 -17.46
C VAL A 337 -19.89 -1.77 -16.16
N LYS A 338 -19.64 -2.69 -15.21
CA LYS A 338 -19.04 -2.37 -13.90
C LYS A 338 -17.54 -2.67 -13.85
N ALA A 339 -17.09 -3.68 -14.59
CA ALA A 339 -15.71 -4.14 -14.55
C ALA A 339 -15.23 -4.71 -15.89
N LEU A 340 -13.93 -4.58 -16.12
CA LEU A 340 -13.21 -5.13 -17.26
C LEU A 340 -12.15 -6.12 -16.80
N VAL A 341 -12.05 -7.26 -17.49
CA VAL A 341 -10.92 -8.20 -17.38
C VAL A 341 -10.19 -8.21 -18.71
N VAL A 342 -9.05 -7.53 -18.76
CA VAL A 342 -8.26 -7.36 -19.98
C VAL A 342 -7.18 -8.43 -20.03
N VAL A 343 -7.44 -9.50 -20.78
CA VAL A 343 -6.51 -10.64 -20.96
C VAL A 343 -5.48 -10.39 -22.07
N SER A 344 -5.67 -9.34 -22.87
CA SER A 344 -4.76 -8.96 -23.96
C SER A 344 -3.45 -8.34 -23.44
N SER A 345 -2.35 -8.68 -24.10
CA SER A 345 -1.03 -8.04 -23.99
C SER A 345 -0.90 -6.86 -24.94
N GLY A 346 0.26 -6.17 -24.92
CA GLY A 346 0.56 -5.01 -25.75
C GLY A 346 0.47 -3.66 -25.02
N PHE A 347 0.55 -3.67 -23.69
CA PHE A 347 0.48 -2.49 -22.81
C PHE A 347 1.87 -2.23 -22.20
N ALA A 348 2.04 -2.01 -20.89
CA ALA A 348 3.37 -1.74 -20.33
C ALA A 348 4.43 -2.83 -20.66
N ASP A 349 3.98 -4.06 -20.90
CA ASP A 349 4.77 -5.21 -21.40
C ASP A 349 5.38 -5.00 -22.80
N ALA A 350 4.91 -4.03 -23.58
CA ALA A 350 5.41 -3.66 -24.91
C ALA A 350 6.32 -2.40 -24.93
N GLY A 351 6.67 -1.86 -23.75
CA GLY A 351 7.57 -0.70 -23.63
C GLY A 351 6.85 0.65 -23.68
N GLY A 352 7.60 1.73 -23.98
CA GLY A 352 7.17 3.11 -23.71
C GLY A 352 5.81 3.53 -24.29
N HIS A 353 5.51 3.16 -25.55
CA HIS A 353 4.19 3.44 -26.14
C HIS A 353 3.05 2.69 -25.44
N GLY A 354 3.31 1.48 -24.97
CA GLY A 354 2.33 0.65 -24.27
C GLY A 354 2.06 1.10 -22.83
N VAL A 355 3.04 1.72 -22.16
CA VAL A 355 2.82 2.41 -20.86
C VAL A 355 1.80 3.55 -21.02
N SER A 356 1.89 4.33 -22.09
CA SER A 356 0.91 5.39 -22.38
C SER A 356 -0.49 4.82 -22.65
N ALA A 357 -0.58 3.71 -23.38
CA ALA A 357 -1.86 3.02 -23.64
C ALA A 357 -2.47 2.44 -22.35
N GLU A 358 -1.64 1.93 -21.43
CA GLU A 358 -2.08 1.40 -20.13
C GLU A 358 -2.63 2.49 -19.22
N ARG A 359 -1.95 3.65 -19.15
CA ARG A 359 -2.43 4.83 -18.42
C ARG A 359 -3.76 5.33 -18.96
N LYS A 360 -3.90 5.39 -20.29
CA LYS A 360 -5.14 5.79 -20.96
C LYS A 360 -6.30 4.85 -20.60
N LEU A 361 -6.10 3.53 -20.73
CA LEU A 361 -7.08 2.51 -20.35
C LEU A 361 -7.57 2.68 -18.90
N VAL A 362 -6.66 2.89 -17.94
CA VAL A 362 -7.04 3.08 -16.54
C VAL A 362 -7.81 4.39 -16.33
N ALA A 363 -7.34 5.50 -16.91
CA ALA A 363 -7.99 6.80 -16.79
C ALA A 363 -9.43 6.77 -17.35
N GLU A 364 -9.63 6.23 -18.55
CA GLU A 364 -10.95 6.10 -19.18
C GLU A 364 -11.85 5.14 -18.41
N ALA A 365 -11.33 4.00 -17.95
CA ALA A 365 -12.09 3.05 -17.14
C ALA A 365 -12.60 3.70 -15.85
N ARG A 366 -11.73 4.43 -15.15
CA ARG A 366 -12.08 5.12 -13.89
C ARG A 366 -13.06 6.27 -14.13
N ALA A 367 -12.85 7.08 -15.16
CA ALA A 367 -13.81 8.11 -15.57
C ALA A 367 -15.20 7.49 -15.83
N HIS A 368 -15.26 6.35 -16.51
CA HIS A 368 -16.50 5.62 -16.82
C HIS A 368 -17.05 4.80 -15.64
N GLY A 369 -16.46 4.94 -14.44
CA GLY A 369 -16.89 4.26 -13.21
C GLY A 369 -16.57 2.77 -13.12
N MET A 370 -15.76 2.25 -14.06
CA MET A 370 -15.34 0.86 -14.15
C MET A 370 -14.05 0.59 -13.35
N ARG A 371 -13.77 -0.70 -13.11
CA ARG A 371 -12.50 -1.22 -12.57
C ARG A 371 -11.84 -2.16 -13.58
N VAL A 372 -10.51 -2.25 -13.55
CA VAL A 372 -9.74 -3.08 -14.50
C VAL A 372 -8.91 -4.14 -13.79
N ILE A 373 -9.13 -5.41 -14.16
CA ILE A 373 -8.17 -6.50 -13.95
C ILE A 373 -7.29 -6.60 -15.20
N GLY A 374 -5.96 -6.58 -15.02
CA GLY A 374 -5.01 -6.58 -16.12
C GLY A 374 -4.36 -5.20 -16.33
N PRO A 375 -3.95 -4.88 -17.57
CA PRO A 375 -3.97 -5.74 -18.76
C PRO A 375 -2.98 -6.93 -18.65
N ASN A 376 -2.88 -7.76 -19.69
CA ASN A 376 -2.03 -8.96 -19.73
C ASN A 376 -2.34 -9.96 -18.58
N ALA A 377 -3.60 -9.99 -18.14
CA ALA A 377 -4.07 -10.88 -17.08
C ALA A 377 -4.28 -12.32 -17.58
N LEU A 378 -4.03 -13.33 -16.72
CA LEU A 378 -4.60 -14.66 -16.97
C LEU A 378 -6.13 -14.66 -16.82
N GLY A 379 -6.69 -13.71 -16.07
CA GLY A 379 -8.11 -13.54 -15.79
C GLY A 379 -8.50 -13.89 -14.35
N VAL A 380 -9.79 -14.11 -14.12
CA VAL A 380 -10.38 -14.30 -12.78
C VAL A 380 -11.27 -15.53 -12.68
N ALA A 381 -11.42 -16.08 -11.48
CA ALA A 381 -12.35 -17.16 -11.19
C ALA A 381 -12.96 -17.06 -9.79
N ASN A 382 -14.17 -17.58 -9.64
CA ASN A 382 -14.89 -17.73 -8.38
C ASN A 382 -15.58 -19.09 -8.37
N LEU A 383 -15.23 -19.94 -7.40
CA LEU A 383 -15.65 -21.33 -7.31
C LEU A 383 -16.86 -21.56 -6.38
N ALA A 384 -17.53 -20.50 -5.93
CA ALA A 384 -18.82 -20.58 -5.26
C ALA A 384 -19.88 -21.22 -6.18
N ASP A 385 -20.75 -22.08 -5.65
CA ASP A 385 -21.75 -22.84 -6.42
C ASP A 385 -22.78 -21.93 -7.10
N GLU A 386 -23.03 -20.78 -6.48
CA GLU A 386 -23.96 -19.75 -6.88
C GLU A 386 -23.44 -18.89 -8.05
N VAL A 387 -22.13 -18.97 -8.34
CA VAL A 387 -21.44 -18.12 -9.32
C VAL A 387 -20.75 -18.95 -10.42
N ARG A 388 -19.85 -19.87 -10.05
CA ARG A 388 -19.09 -20.76 -10.96
C ARG A 388 -18.38 -20.01 -12.11
N LEU A 389 -17.74 -18.88 -11.80
CA LEU A 389 -17.04 -18.05 -12.78
C LEU A 389 -15.66 -18.64 -13.11
N ASN A 390 -15.38 -18.86 -14.41
CA ASN A 390 -14.02 -19.02 -14.94
C ASN A 390 -13.81 -18.06 -16.13
N ALA A 391 -13.61 -16.78 -15.83
CA ALA A 391 -13.27 -15.74 -16.79
C ALA A 391 -11.74 -15.66 -16.96
N SER A 392 -11.10 -16.80 -17.29
CA SER A 392 -9.65 -16.91 -17.37
C SER A 392 -9.18 -17.77 -18.55
N LEU A 393 -7.88 -17.71 -18.84
CA LEU A 393 -7.20 -18.56 -19.81
C LEU A 393 -6.82 -19.94 -19.23
N ALA A 394 -6.97 -20.15 -17.93
CA ALA A 394 -6.71 -21.44 -17.30
C ALA A 394 -7.85 -22.43 -17.61
N PRO A 395 -7.59 -23.52 -18.36
CA PRO A 395 -8.65 -24.46 -18.70
C PRO A 395 -9.13 -25.19 -17.44
N ASP A 396 -8.20 -25.72 -16.64
CA ASP A 396 -8.50 -26.52 -15.47
C ASP A 396 -8.15 -25.74 -14.20
N LEU A 397 -9.19 -25.38 -13.45
CA LEU A 397 -9.04 -24.83 -12.12
C LEU A 397 -8.89 -25.94 -11.07
N PRO A 398 -8.29 -25.63 -9.90
CA PRO A 398 -8.39 -26.45 -8.70
C PRO A 398 -9.85 -26.70 -8.29
N PRO A 399 -10.13 -27.68 -7.41
CA PRO A 399 -11.45 -27.83 -6.81
C PRO A 399 -11.85 -26.58 -6.02
N ARG A 400 -13.12 -26.48 -5.66
CA ARG A 400 -13.59 -25.53 -4.65
C ARG A 400 -12.88 -25.78 -3.32
N GLY A 401 -12.63 -24.71 -2.58
CA GLY A 401 -12.14 -24.73 -1.22
C GLY A 401 -12.23 -23.34 -0.61
N ARG A 402 -11.37 -23.06 0.39
CA ARG A 402 -11.46 -21.85 1.23
C ARG A 402 -10.22 -20.94 1.10
N VAL A 403 -9.49 -21.08 -0.01
CA VAL A 403 -8.23 -20.35 -0.26
C VAL A 403 -8.41 -19.31 -1.36
N GLY A 404 -8.23 -18.03 -1.03
CA GLY A 404 -8.19 -16.93 -1.99
C GLY A 404 -6.77 -16.74 -2.53
N PHE A 405 -6.59 -16.57 -3.84
CA PHE A 405 -5.26 -16.48 -4.45
C PHE A 405 -5.14 -15.34 -5.46
N PHE A 406 -4.25 -14.39 -5.17
CA PHE A 406 -3.84 -13.31 -6.07
C PHE A 406 -2.47 -13.60 -6.70
N SER A 407 -2.34 -13.41 -8.01
CA SER A 407 -1.08 -13.58 -8.75
C SER A 407 -0.84 -12.42 -9.73
N GLN A 408 0.35 -11.82 -9.68
CA GLN A 408 0.78 -10.88 -10.74
C GLN A 408 1.28 -11.60 -11.99
N SER A 409 1.88 -12.79 -11.86
CA SER A 409 2.33 -13.55 -13.03
C SER A 409 1.15 -14.15 -13.81
N GLY A 410 1.02 -13.75 -15.08
CA GLY A 410 0.07 -14.33 -16.03
C GLY A 410 0.54 -15.69 -16.56
N ALA A 411 1.71 -15.73 -17.22
CA ALA A 411 2.23 -16.93 -17.88
C ALA A 411 2.47 -18.12 -16.94
N LEU A 412 2.90 -17.88 -15.70
CA LEU A 412 3.12 -18.93 -14.70
C LEU A 412 1.81 -19.39 -14.02
N GLY A 413 0.75 -18.58 -14.08
CA GLY A 413 -0.50 -18.79 -13.35
C GLY A 413 -1.20 -20.11 -13.69
N THR A 414 -1.19 -20.55 -14.95
CA THR A 414 -1.77 -21.85 -15.34
C THR A 414 -1.02 -23.04 -14.72
N ALA A 415 0.31 -22.98 -14.66
CA ALA A 415 1.12 -24.03 -14.02
C ALA A 415 0.97 -24.02 -12.49
N ILE A 416 0.87 -22.83 -11.89
CA ILE A 416 0.52 -22.62 -10.49
C ILE A 416 -0.83 -23.26 -10.14
N LEU A 417 -1.88 -23.00 -10.94
CA LEU A 417 -3.20 -23.58 -10.74
C LEU A 417 -3.22 -25.10 -10.93
N ALA A 418 -2.52 -25.62 -11.92
CA ALA A 418 -2.35 -27.07 -12.10
C ALA A 418 -1.66 -27.72 -10.89
N THR A 419 -0.66 -27.05 -10.30
CA THR A 419 0.05 -27.53 -9.09
C THR A 419 -0.82 -27.46 -7.83
N ALA A 420 -1.63 -26.42 -7.66
CA ALA A 420 -2.61 -26.34 -6.58
C ALA A 420 -3.63 -27.50 -6.67
N LYS A 421 -4.14 -27.75 -7.88
CA LYS A 421 -5.05 -28.87 -8.17
C LYS A 421 -4.43 -30.22 -7.86
N SER A 422 -3.19 -30.49 -8.32
CA SER A 422 -2.53 -31.77 -8.10
C SER A 422 -2.17 -32.03 -6.62
N ARG A 423 -2.16 -30.99 -5.79
CA ARG A 423 -1.93 -31.08 -4.34
C ARG A 423 -3.23 -31.12 -3.52
N GLY A 424 -4.40 -31.14 -4.15
CA GLY A 424 -5.68 -31.11 -3.45
C GLY A 424 -5.97 -29.80 -2.72
N LEU A 425 -5.35 -28.68 -3.12
CA LEU A 425 -5.61 -27.36 -2.54
C LEU A 425 -6.80 -26.70 -3.24
N GLY A 426 -7.96 -26.65 -2.57
CA GLY A 426 -9.16 -26.04 -3.11
C GLY A 426 -9.17 -24.52 -2.97
N LEU A 427 -9.61 -23.81 -4.01
CA LEU A 427 -9.68 -22.35 -4.02
C LEU A 427 -11.11 -21.84 -3.80
N SER A 428 -11.26 -20.68 -3.18
CA SER A 428 -12.52 -19.91 -3.17
C SER A 428 -12.58 -19.02 -4.41
N THR A 429 -11.52 -18.23 -4.61
CA THR A 429 -11.39 -17.20 -5.64
C THR A 429 -9.95 -17.14 -6.15
N PHE A 430 -9.78 -16.86 -7.44
CA PHE A 430 -8.48 -16.65 -8.07
C PHE A 430 -8.50 -15.37 -8.91
N VAL A 431 -7.46 -14.54 -8.77
CA VAL A 431 -7.27 -13.32 -9.54
C VAL A 431 -5.84 -13.27 -10.06
N SER A 432 -5.69 -13.25 -11.39
CA SER A 432 -4.44 -12.84 -12.04
C SER A 432 -4.56 -11.41 -12.51
N ALA A 433 -3.75 -10.51 -11.95
CA ALA A 433 -3.80 -9.08 -12.27
C ALA A 433 -2.92 -8.65 -13.45
N GLY A 434 -2.07 -9.54 -13.99
CA GLY A 434 -1.13 -9.21 -15.05
C GLY A 434 -0.25 -8.02 -14.68
N ASN A 435 -0.24 -6.98 -15.52
CA ASN A 435 0.51 -5.75 -15.32
C ASN A 435 0.05 -4.96 -14.06
N ARG A 436 -1.13 -5.25 -13.49
CA ARG A 436 -1.69 -4.60 -12.29
C ARG A 436 -1.84 -3.08 -12.46
N ALA A 437 -2.53 -2.66 -13.52
CA ALA A 437 -2.71 -1.25 -13.84
C ALA A 437 -3.77 -0.54 -12.96
N ASP A 438 -4.78 -1.26 -12.48
CA ASP A 438 -5.77 -0.74 -11.51
C ASP A 438 -5.96 -1.66 -10.29
N VAL A 439 -6.69 -2.77 -10.41
CA VAL A 439 -6.98 -3.63 -9.26
C VAL A 439 -5.70 -4.35 -8.77
N SER A 440 -5.44 -4.25 -7.47
CA SER A 440 -4.21 -4.66 -6.82
C SER A 440 -4.45 -5.70 -5.71
N GLY A 441 -3.37 -6.23 -5.14
CA GLY A 441 -3.46 -7.09 -3.94
C GLY A 441 -4.13 -6.38 -2.76
N ASN A 442 -4.00 -5.05 -2.63
CA ASN A 442 -4.62 -4.27 -1.56
C ASN A 442 -6.15 -4.27 -1.65
N ASP A 443 -6.70 -4.23 -2.86
CA ASP A 443 -8.15 -4.35 -3.10
C ASP A 443 -8.66 -5.73 -2.67
N LEU A 444 -7.92 -6.78 -3.04
CA LEU A 444 -8.26 -8.16 -2.73
C LEU A 444 -8.16 -8.48 -1.23
N LEU A 445 -7.16 -7.93 -0.52
CA LEU A 445 -7.08 -8.03 0.96
C LEU A 445 -8.32 -7.43 1.63
N GLN A 446 -8.85 -6.31 1.12
CA GLN A 446 -10.07 -5.69 1.65
C GLN A 446 -11.32 -6.53 1.36
N PHE A 447 -11.43 -7.12 0.17
CA PHE A 447 -12.50 -8.08 -0.15
C PHE A 447 -12.47 -9.31 0.76
N TRP A 448 -11.31 -9.97 0.87
CA TRP A 448 -11.16 -11.18 1.69
C TRP A 448 -11.30 -10.94 3.19
N GLN A 449 -11.13 -9.71 3.68
CA GLN A 449 -11.41 -9.37 5.08
C GLN A 449 -12.86 -9.69 5.49
N THR A 450 -13.82 -9.48 4.58
CA THR A 450 -15.26 -9.69 4.84
C THR A 450 -15.88 -10.89 4.14
N ASP A 451 -15.19 -11.52 3.18
CA ASP A 451 -15.69 -12.69 2.45
C ASP A 451 -15.75 -13.97 3.33
N PRO A 452 -16.92 -14.58 3.60
CA PRO A 452 -17.03 -15.82 4.38
C PRO A 452 -16.58 -17.09 3.64
N ALA A 453 -16.33 -17.02 2.32
CA ALA A 453 -15.86 -18.16 1.53
C ALA A 453 -14.34 -18.37 1.62
N THR A 454 -13.58 -17.36 2.06
CA THR A 454 -12.11 -17.39 2.12
C THR A 454 -11.60 -17.35 3.56
N ASP A 455 -10.80 -18.34 3.96
CA ASP A 455 -10.12 -18.39 5.26
C ASP A 455 -8.60 -18.16 5.14
N VAL A 456 -7.99 -18.59 4.03
CA VAL A 456 -6.54 -18.46 3.79
C VAL A 456 -6.30 -17.60 2.55
N VAL A 457 -5.33 -16.70 2.59
CA VAL A 457 -4.96 -15.84 1.46
C VAL A 457 -3.54 -16.16 0.98
N LEU A 458 -3.41 -16.38 -0.33
CA LEU A 458 -2.14 -16.57 -1.02
C LEU A 458 -1.84 -15.40 -1.95
N LEU A 459 -0.61 -14.91 -1.90
CA LEU A 459 -0.15 -13.78 -2.72
C LEU A 459 1.13 -14.15 -3.48
N TYR A 460 1.07 -14.17 -4.81
CA TYR A 460 2.26 -14.14 -5.67
C TYR A 460 2.46 -12.70 -6.15
N LEU A 461 3.54 -12.06 -5.68
CA LEU A 461 3.80 -10.64 -5.87
C LEU A 461 5.17 -10.41 -6.51
N GLU A 462 5.18 -9.57 -7.55
CA GLU A 462 6.36 -8.95 -8.14
C GLU A 462 6.56 -7.54 -7.55
N THR A 463 5.47 -6.80 -7.28
CA THR A 463 5.45 -5.46 -6.65
C THR A 463 4.25 -5.30 -5.70
N PHE A 464 4.34 -4.39 -4.72
CA PHE A 464 3.28 -4.17 -3.71
C PHE A 464 2.32 -3.01 -4.03
N GLY A 465 2.59 -2.20 -5.05
CA GLY A 465 1.76 -1.06 -5.45
C GLY A 465 1.83 0.09 -4.45
N ASN A 466 1.02 0.03 -3.39
CA ASN A 466 1.12 0.91 -2.23
C ASN A 466 1.58 0.10 -1.00
N PRO A 467 2.89 0.08 -0.70
CA PRO A 467 3.48 -0.57 0.46
C PRO A 467 2.88 -0.22 1.84
N ARG A 468 2.70 1.08 2.14
CA ARG A 468 2.16 1.54 3.44
C ARG A 468 0.74 1.00 3.65
N LYS A 469 -0.11 1.05 2.61
CA LYS A 469 -1.46 0.48 2.63
C LYS A 469 -1.43 -1.05 2.73
N PHE A 470 -0.51 -1.72 2.02
CA PHE A 470 -0.35 -3.17 2.09
C PHE A 470 -0.05 -3.64 3.52
N GLY A 471 0.94 -3.06 4.20
CA GLY A 471 1.32 -3.44 5.57
C GLY A 471 0.16 -3.31 6.56
N ARG A 472 -0.56 -2.18 6.54
CA ARG A 472 -1.76 -1.95 7.37
C ARG A 472 -2.87 -2.96 7.10
N LEU A 473 -3.19 -3.22 5.82
CA LEU A 473 -4.24 -4.16 5.43
C LEU A 473 -3.88 -5.61 5.77
N ALA A 474 -2.63 -6.01 5.53
CA ALA A 474 -2.13 -7.34 5.83
C ALA A 474 -2.14 -7.61 7.35
N ARG A 475 -1.62 -6.69 8.17
CA ARG A 475 -1.65 -6.79 9.64
C ARG A 475 -3.07 -6.94 10.18
N ARG A 476 -4.03 -6.19 9.61
CA ARG A 476 -5.45 -6.27 9.99
C ARG A 476 -6.09 -7.61 9.58
N LEU A 477 -5.82 -8.08 8.35
CA LEU A 477 -6.37 -9.34 7.85
C LEU A 477 -5.80 -10.55 8.60
N ALA A 478 -4.48 -10.58 8.77
CA ALA A 478 -3.72 -11.68 9.37
C ALA A 478 -4.13 -12.01 10.82
N ARG A 479 -4.78 -11.09 11.55
CA ARG A 479 -5.36 -11.40 12.87
C ARG A 479 -6.56 -12.36 12.80
N THR A 480 -7.23 -12.42 11.66
CA THR A 480 -8.41 -13.26 11.42
C THR A 480 -8.16 -14.39 10.42
N LYS A 481 -7.36 -14.13 9.38
CA LYS A 481 -7.17 -15.00 8.22
C LYS A 481 -5.70 -15.00 7.79
N PRO A 482 -4.98 -16.14 7.81
CA PRO A 482 -3.57 -16.19 7.48
C PRO A 482 -3.28 -15.71 6.04
N VAL A 483 -2.22 -14.92 5.89
CA VAL A 483 -1.72 -14.43 4.60
C VAL A 483 -0.36 -15.06 4.34
N VAL A 484 -0.21 -15.80 3.24
CA VAL A 484 1.07 -16.39 2.80
C VAL A 484 1.52 -15.70 1.52
N ALA A 485 2.74 -15.17 1.49
CA ALA A 485 3.24 -14.37 0.37
C ALA A 485 4.56 -14.90 -0.19
N VAL A 486 4.63 -15.05 -1.51
CA VAL A 486 5.87 -15.26 -2.26
C VAL A 486 6.21 -13.99 -3.04
N LYS A 487 7.41 -13.45 -2.79
CA LYS A 487 7.95 -12.27 -3.50
C LYS A 487 9.02 -12.71 -4.49
N SER A 488 8.74 -12.54 -5.78
CA SER A 488 9.70 -12.74 -6.86
C SER A 488 10.55 -11.47 -7.09
N GLY A 489 11.57 -11.57 -7.96
CA GLY A 489 12.41 -10.42 -8.31
C GLY A 489 13.27 -9.84 -7.18
N ARG A 490 13.61 -10.64 -6.16
CA ARG A 490 14.30 -10.21 -4.91
C ARG A 490 15.57 -9.37 -5.13
N HIS A 491 16.30 -9.62 -6.21
CA HIS A 491 17.55 -8.90 -6.56
C HIS A 491 17.41 -7.98 -7.78
N ALA A 492 16.20 -7.85 -8.33
CA ALA A 492 15.90 -7.13 -9.57
C ALA A 492 15.26 -5.75 -9.33
N ALA A 493 15.36 -5.21 -8.12
CA ALA A 493 14.95 -3.84 -7.83
C ALA A 493 15.79 -2.86 -8.68
N PRO A 494 15.17 -1.85 -9.34
CA PRO A 494 15.90 -0.86 -10.11
C PRO A 494 16.99 -0.18 -9.28
N GLU A 495 18.18 -0.06 -9.87
CA GLU A 495 19.40 0.47 -9.21
C GLU A 495 19.17 1.84 -8.54
N ARG A 496 18.38 2.69 -9.20
CA ARG A 496 17.84 3.99 -8.73
C ARG A 496 17.11 3.99 -7.37
N LEU A 497 16.59 2.86 -6.88
CA LEU A 497 16.00 2.77 -5.52
C LEU A 497 17.02 2.38 -4.44
N ARG A 498 18.26 2.03 -4.82
CA ARG A 498 19.29 1.53 -3.91
C ARG A 498 20.21 2.63 -3.38
N GLU A 499 20.21 3.81 -3.99
CA GLU A 499 21.10 4.93 -3.62
C GLU A 499 20.56 5.78 -2.45
N SER A 500 19.24 5.72 -2.18
CA SER A 500 18.58 6.44 -1.07
C SER A 500 18.00 5.54 0.02
N ALA A 501 17.94 4.22 -0.20
CA ALA A 501 17.53 3.24 0.80
C ALA A 501 18.73 2.79 1.66
N VAL A 502 18.51 2.64 2.97
CA VAL A 502 19.42 1.86 3.82
C VAL A 502 19.44 0.42 3.26
N PRO A 503 20.60 -0.22 3.06
CA PRO A 503 20.64 -1.62 2.64
C PRO A 503 20.04 -2.51 3.72
N ILE A 504 18.81 -2.98 3.52
CA ILE A 504 18.15 -3.91 4.44
C ILE A 504 18.47 -5.34 4.01
N ASP A 505 18.96 -6.16 4.93
CA ASP A 505 19.24 -7.57 4.68
C ASP A 505 17.94 -8.41 4.54
N ASP A 506 18.00 -9.56 3.88
CA ASP A 506 16.79 -10.37 3.60
C ASP A 506 16.14 -10.96 4.86
N ALA A 507 16.87 -11.10 5.97
CA ALA A 507 16.32 -11.52 7.26
C ALA A 507 15.58 -10.37 7.96
N SER A 508 16.06 -9.12 7.89
CA SER A 508 15.27 -7.96 8.30
C SER A 508 14.01 -7.78 7.45
N VAL A 509 14.10 -7.94 6.12
CA VAL A 509 12.91 -7.95 5.24
C VAL A 509 11.93 -9.06 5.64
N ARG A 510 12.43 -10.26 5.98
CA ARG A 510 11.60 -11.36 6.52
C ARG A 510 10.92 -10.98 7.83
N ALA A 511 11.64 -10.36 8.77
CA ALA A 511 11.08 -9.92 10.05
C ALA A 511 9.95 -8.91 9.85
N LEU A 512 10.06 -7.99 8.89
CA LEU A 512 9.00 -7.04 8.53
C LEU A 512 7.72 -7.73 8.01
N PHE A 513 7.84 -8.79 7.21
CA PHE A 513 6.69 -9.61 6.83
C PHE A 513 6.09 -10.32 8.05
N GLU A 514 6.91 -10.95 8.88
CA GLU A 514 6.46 -11.67 10.09
C GLU A 514 5.73 -10.72 11.08
N GLN A 515 6.21 -9.48 11.26
CA GLN A 515 5.54 -8.42 12.04
C GLN A 515 4.17 -8.01 11.49
N SER A 516 4.01 -8.00 10.16
CA SER A 516 2.72 -7.75 9.50
C SER A 516 1.78 -8.97 9.52
N GLY A 517 2.18 -10.08 10.17
CA GLY A 517 1.44 -11.34 10.18
C GLY A 517 1.46 -12.10 8.86
N VAL A 518 2.28 -11.67 7.90
CA VAL A 518 2.42 -12.29 6.59
C VAL A 518 3.49 -13.38 6.65
N ILE A 519 3.08 -14.61 6.36
CA ILE A 519 3.97 -15.75 6.26
C ILE A 519 4.73 -15.65 4.93
N ARG A 520 5.93 -15.08 4.96
CA ARG A 520 6.82 -14.99 3.80
C ARG A 520 7.39 -16.37 3.46
N VAL A 521 7.32 -16.73 2.17
CA VAL A 521 7.94 -17.94 1.61
C VAL A 521 8.86 -17.59 0.43
N GLU A 522 9.70 -18.55 0.04
CA GLU A 522 10.73 -18.36 -0.98
C GLU A 522 10.36 -18.96 -2.33
N THR A 523 9.53 -20.01 -2.32
CA THR A 523 9.14 -20.72 -3.54
C THR A 523 7.64 -20.97 -3.57
N ILE A 524 7.10 -21.20 -4.77
CA ILE A 524 5.70 -21.61 -4.98
C ILE A 524 5.42 -22.96 -4.30
N ALA A 525 6.42 -23.86 -4.23
CA ALA A 525 6.29 -25.10 -3.47
C ALA A 525 6.06 -24.82 -1.98
N GLN A 526 6.85 -23.94 -1.37
CA GLN A 526 6.67 -23.53 0.04
C GLN A 526 5.35 -22.77 0.28
N LEU A 527 4.88 -21.97 -0.70
CA LEU A 527 3.58 -21.29 -0.66
C LEU A 527 2.46 -22.31 -0.45
N PHE A 528 2.41 -23.32 -1.31
CA PHE A 528 1.41 -24.39 -1.22
C PHE A 528 1.63 -25.31 -0.01
N ASP A 529 2.88 -25.62 0.33
CA ASP A 529 3.21 -26.45 1.50
C ASP A 529 2.66 -25.85 2.79
N THR A 530 2.79 -24.53 2.94
CA THR A 530 2.25 -23.77 4.08
C THR A 530 0.73 -23.63 3.98
N ALA A 531 0.20 -23.36 2.79
CA ALA A 531 -1.24 -23.21 2.56
C ALA A 531 -2.04 -24.47 2.93
N LEU A 532 -1.50 -25.66 2.66
CA LEU A 532 -2.16 -26.95 2.94
C LEU A 532 -2.42 -27.17 4.44
N LEU A 533 -1.48 -26.80 5.32
CA LEU A 533 -1.71 -26.82 6.77
C LEU A 533 -2.77 -25.80 7.16
N LEU A 534 -2.63 -24.55 6.73
CA LEU A 534 -3.54 -23.46 7.09
C LEU A 534 -4.99 -23.68 6.61
N ALA A 535 -5.18 -24.37 5.50
CA ALA A 535 -6.50 -24.63 4.92
C ALA A 535 -7.25 -25.80 5.58
N TYR A 536 -6.51 -26.78 6.14
CA TYR A 536 -7.10 -28.07 6.53
C TYR A 536 -6.78 -28.54 7.95
N GLN A 537 -5.84 -27.90 8.67
CA GLN A 537 -5.43 -28.28 10.03
C GLN A 537 -5.59 -27.09 11.01
N PRO A 538 -5.83 -27.35 12.31
CA PRO A 538 -5.87 -26.30 13.33
C PRO A 538 -4.51 -25.61 13.50
N LEU A 539 -4.49 -24.42 14.10
CA LEU A 539 -3.22 -23.76 14.43
C LEU A 539 -2.56 -24.45 15.64
N PRO A 540 -1.21 -24.59 15.64
CA PRO A 540 -0.47 -25.12 16.78
C PRO A 540 -0.46 -24.11 17.93
N LYS A 541 -0.44 -24.62 19.17
CA LYS A 541 -0.44 -23.81 20.41
C LYS A 541 0.95 -23.50 20.96
N GLY A 542 2.00 -23.92 20.25
CA GLY A 542 3.37 -23.82 20.70
C GLY A 542 4.35 -24.42 19.69
N ARG A 543 5.54 -24.78 20.18
CA ARG A 543 6.70 -25.20 19.35
C ARG A 543 7.07 -26.68 19.50
N ARG A 544 6.39 -27.43 20.36
CA ARG A 544 6.73 -28.82 20.70
C ARG A 544 6.04 -29.77 19.73
N VAL A 545 6.83 -30.57 19.03
CA VAL A 545 6.35 -31.46 17.96
C VAL A 545 6.63 -32.92 18.31
N ALA A 546 5.59 -33.74 18.39
CA ALA A 546 5.74 -35.18 18.50
C ALA A 546 6.09 -35.76 17.12
N VAL A 547 7.00 -36.74 17.09
CA VAL A 547 7.38 -37.47 15.88
C VAL A 547 6.93 -38.91 16.02
N VAL A 548 6.06 -39.38 15.13
CA VAL A 548 5.59 -40.77 15.10
C VAL A 548 5.83 -41.33 13.71
N GLY A 549 6.44 -42.51 13.60
CA GLY A 549 6.68 -43.11 12.29
C GLY A 549 7.10 -44.56 12.31
N ASN A 550 7.33 -45.14 11.12
CA ASN A 550 7.77 -46.54 10.96
C ASN A 550 9.22 -46.68 10.45
N SER A 551 10.00 -45.59 10.49
CA SER A 551 11.36 -45.53 9.96
C SER A 551 12.27 -44.64 10.80
N THR A 552 13.17 -45.27 11.57
CA THR A 552 14.13 -44.58 12.44
C THR A 552 14.93 -43.50 11.70
N ALA A 553 15.36 -43.80 10.46
CA ALA A 553 16.17 -42.88 9.66
C ALA A 553 15.42 -41.58 9.30
N LEU A 554 14.14 -41.67 8.93
CA LEU A 554 13.34 -40.48 8.65
C LEU A 554 12.90 -39.75 9.93
N ASN A 555 12.65 -40.47 11.03
CA ASN A 555 12.35 -39.85 12.33
C ASN A 555 13.53 -38.99 12.83
N VAL A 556 14.78 -39.39 12.54
CA VAL A 556 15.98 -38.56 12.79
C VAL A 556 15.99 -37.33 11.88
N LEU A 557 15.72 -37.45 10.57
CA LEU A 557 15.66 -36.29 9.67
C LEU A 557 14.57 -35.28 10.08
N VAL A 558 13.40 -35.74 10.54
CA VAL A 558 12.38 -34.85 11.14
C VAL A 558 12.94 -34.14 12.37
N THR A 559 13.62 -34.87 13.25
CA THR A 559 14.20 -34.34 14.50
C THR A 559 15.26 -33.27 14.25
N ASP A 560 16.14 -33.47 13.26
CA ASP A 560 17.17 -32.50 12.92
C ASP A 560 16.57 -31.28 12.19
N ALA A 561 15.63 -31.48 11.27
CA ALA A 561 14.89 -30.38 10.64
C ALA A 561 14.11 -29.53 11.66
N LEU A 562 13.57 -30.15 12.73
CA LEU A 562 12.90 -29.42 13.83
C LEU A 562 13.89 -28.48 14.52
N ARG A 563 15.10 -28.97 14.85
CA ARG A 563 16.14 -28.16 15.49
C ARG A 563 16.62 -27.01 14.61
N ASP A 564 16.84 -27.25 13.32
CA ASP A 564 17.26 -26.23 12.35
C ASP A 564 16.22 -25.10 12.20
N GLU A 565 14.93 -25.44 12.30
CA GLU A 565 13.81 -24.48 12.31
C GLU A 565 13.50 -23.87 13.70
N GLY A 566 14.28 -24.24 14.73
CA GLY A 566 14.13 -23.79 16.11
C GLY A 566 12.89 -24.34 16.83
N MET A 567 12.31 -25.43 16.34
CA MET A 567 11.19 -26.16 16.94
C MET A 567 11.72 -27.19 17.95
N GLU A 568 10.87 -27.62 18.87
CA GLU A 568 11.24 -28.54 19.96
C GLU A 568 10.66 -29.94 19.70
N THR A 569 11.38 -30.98 20.12
CA THR A 569 10.87 -32.36 20.08
C THR A 569 10.08 -32.67 21.34
N ALA A 570 8.83 -33.09 21.18
CA ALA A 570 7.95 -33.45 22.29
C ALA A 570 8.23 -34.89 22.72
N GLY A 571 9.27 -35.06 23.55
CA GLY A 571 9.81 -36.37 23.93
C GLY A 571 10.62 -37.05 22.81
N ASP A 572 10.91 -38.34 23.00
CA ASP A 572 11.63 -39.14 22.01
C ASP A 572 10.71 -39.55 20.83
N PRO A 573 11.21 -39.56 19.58
CA PRO A 573 10.45 -40.05 18.42
C PRO A 573 9.95 -41.48 18.59
N VAL A 574 8.66 -41.69 18.35
CA VAL A 574 8.01 -43.01 18.43
C VAL A 574 8.18 -43.74 17.10
N ASP A 575 9.10 -44.71 17.06
CA ASP A 575 9.22 -45.65 15.94
C ASP A 575 8.38 -46.91 16.20
N VAL A 576 7.32 -47.13 15.42
CA VAL A 576 6.51 -48.36 15.49
C VAL A 576 7.15 -49.54 14.75
N GLY A 577 8.17 -49.27 13.92
CA GLY A 577 8.84 -50.25 13.07
C GLY A 577 8.10 -50.55 11.77
N ALA A 578 8.87 -50.91 10.74
CA ALA A 578 8.36 -51.12 9.37
C ALA A 578 7.34 -52.26 9.20
N ALA A 579 7.17 -53.14 10.21
CA ALA A 579 6.23 -54.25 10.19
C ALA A 579 4.94 -53.99 11.00
N ALA A 580 4.79 -52.80 11.59
CA ALA A 580 3.60 -52.44 12.37
C ALA A 580 2.33 -52.48 11.52
N SER A 581 1.25 -53.04 12.08
CA SER A 581 -0.08 -53.00 11.51
C SER A 581 -0.67 -51.58 11.48
N PRO A 582 -1.71 -51.32 10.67
CA PRO A 582 -2.43 -50.04 10.71
C PRO A 582 -2.96 -49.69 12.10
N ASP A 583 -3.45 -50.68 12.86
CA ASP A 583 -3.97 -50.47 14.23
C ASP A 583 -2.87 -50.05 15.23
N GLU A 584 -1.67 -50.66 15.14
CA GLU A 584 -0.53 -50.29 15.99
C GLU A 584 -0.02 -48.88 15.65
N PHE A 585 -0.03 -48.51 14.37
CA PHE A 585 0.28 -47.16 13.90
C PHE A 585 -0.77 -46.15 14.38
N ALA A 586 -2.07 -46.48 14.28
CA ALA A 586 -3.17 -45.67 14.81
C ALA A 586 -3.00 -45.40 16.31
N ALA A 587 -2.75 -46.46 17.08
CA ALA A 587 -2.59 -46.37 18.53
C ALA A 587 -1.37 -45.53 18.93
N ALA A 588 -0.30 -45.54 18.13
CA ALA A 588 0.86 -44.69 18.36
C ALA A 588 0.56 -43.20 18.06
N VAL A 589 -0.12 -42.90 16.96
CA VAL A 589 -0.55 -41.52 16.62
C VAL A 589 -1.57 -40.99 17.62
N GLY A 590 -2.55 -41.81 18.03
CA GLY A 590 -3.56 -41.45 19.03
C GLY A 590 -2.94 -41.03 20.38
N ARG A 591 -1.97 -41.81 20.88
CA ARG A 591 -1.22 -41.47 22.11
C ARG A 591 -0.36 -40.21 22.01
N ALA A 592 -0.08 -39.68 20.82
CA ALA A 592 0.58 -38.40 20.63
C ALA A 592 -0.42 -37.23 20.50
N LEU A 593 -1.65 -37.52 20.03
CA LEU A 593 -2.75 -36.56 19.95
C LEU A 593 -3.40 -36.26 21.31
N GLU A 594 -3.39 -37.22 22.24
CA GLU A 594 -3.87 -37.04 23.62
C GLU A 594 -3.25 -35.81 24.30
N ALA A 595 -4.00 -35.15 25.19
CA ALA A 595 -3.58 -33.92 25.86
C ALA A 595 -2.32 -34.15 26.73
N ASP A 596 -2.33 -35.22 27.52
CA ASP A 596 -1.19 -35.69 28.33
C ASP A 596 -0.23 -36.59 27.52
N GLY A 597 -0.50 -36.76 26.22
CA GLY A 597 0.25 -37.58 25.27
C GLY A 597 1.51 -36.89 24.77
N ALA A 598 2.52 -37.69 24.40
CA ALA A 598 3.84 -37.25 23.93
C ALA A 598 4.38 -35.99 24.69
N ALA A 599 4.25 -36.01 26.02
CA ALA A 599 4.65 -34.94 26.95
C ALA A 599 4.23 -33.52 26.53
N GLU A 600 2.93 -33.32 26.27
CA GLU A 600 2.30 -32.05 25.88
C GLU A 600 2.71 -31.52 24.48
N ALA A 601 2.80 -32.39 23.47
CA ALA A 601 3.03 -31.96 22.10
C ALA A 601 1.96 -30.96 21.60
N ASP A 602 2.39 -29.87 20.96
CA ASP A 602 1.55 -28.84 20.34
C ASP A 602 1.20 -29.17 18.87
N SER A 603 1.90 -30.14 18.27
CA SER A 603 1.77 -30.57 16.87
C SER A 603 2.34 -31.98 16.68
N ILE A 604 2.04 -32.64 15.56
CA ILE A 604 2.57 -33.97 15.24
C ILE A 604 3.08 -34.03 13.79
N VAL A 605 4.28 -34.59 13.62
CA VAL A 605 4.78 -35.04 12.31
C VAL A 605 4.69 -36.57 12.25
N VAL A 606 3.95 -37.08 11.27
CA VAL A 606 3.70 -38.51 11.08
C VAL A 606 4.40 -39.03 9.83
N VAL A 607 5.33 -39.96 10.00
CA VAL A 607 6.20 -40.48 8.94
C VAL A 607 5.79 -41.90 8.53
N PHE A 608 5.59 -42.13 7.24
CA PHE A 608 5.30 -43.47 6.73
C PHE A 608 6.08 -43.79 5.45
N VAL A 609 6.91 -44.84 5.52
CA VAL A 609 7.54 -45.47 4.36
C VAL A 609 6.81 -46.78 4.06
N PRO A 610 6.20 -46.97 2.87
CA PRO A 610 5.54 -48.22 2.53
C PRO A 610 6.56 -49.38 2.43
N PRO A 611 6.40 -50.47 3.19
CA PRO A 611 7.16 -51.69 2.98
C PRO A 611 6.89 -52.29 1.60
N ILE A 612 7.82 -53.09 1.08
CA ILE A 612 7.68 -53.77 -0.22
C ILE A 612 6.35 -54.55 -0.25
N ALA A 613 5.55 -54.31 -1.28
CA ALA A 613 4.23 -54.91 -1.52
C ALA A 613 3.12 -54.57 -0.49
N THR A 614 3.27 -53.55 0.36
CA THR A 614 2.22 -53.07 1.28
C THR A 614 1.55 -51.78 0.77
N PRO A 615 0.23 -51.74 0.51
CA PRO A 615 -0.46 -50.51 0.10
C PRO A 615 -0.55 -49.47 1.22
N GLY A 616 0.06 -48.30 1.03
CA GLY A 616 0.03 -47.21 2.04
C GLY A 616 -1.35 -46.56 2.25
N ALA A 617 -2.33 -46.87 1.41
CA ALA A 617 -3.68 -46.29 1.43
C ALA A 617 -4.47 -46.61 2.72
N GLU A 618 -4.21 -47.77 3.34
CA GLU A 618 -4.87 -48.16 4.59
C GLU A 618 -4.36 -47.34 5.78
N TYR A 619 -3.03 -47.24 5.93
CA TYR A 619 -2.37 -46.40 6.93
C TYR A 619 -2.77 -44.92 6.80
N ALA A 620 -2.99 -44.42 5.57
CA ALA A 620 -3.47 -43.07 5.33
C ALA A 620 -4.91 -42.84 5.85
N ARG A 621 -5.86 -43.73 5.55
CA ARG A 621 -7.25 -43.62 6.06
C ARG A 621 -7.29 -43.67 7.58
N VAL A 622 -6.53 -44.60 8.17
CA VAL A 622 -6.42 -44.79 9.62
C VAL A 622 -5.75 -43.57 10.28
N LEU A 623 -4.73 -42.97 9.67
CA LEU A 623 -4.14 -41.70 10.13
C LEU A 623 -5.17 -40.58 10.14
N ARG A 624 -5.91 -40.39 9.05
CA ARG A 624 -6.97 -39.37 8.95
C ARG A 624 -8.04 -39.58 10.04
N GLU A 625 -8.52 -40.80 10.21
CA GLU A 625 -9.54 -41.14 11.22
C GLU A 625 -9.03 -40.89 12.65
N THR A 626 -7.77 -41.24 12.92
CA THR A 626 -7.10 -40.98 14.20
C THR A 626 -6.92 -39.48 14.45
N ALA A 627 -6.47 -38.71 13.46
CA ALA A 627 -6.30 -37.26 13.54
C ALA A 627 -7.63 -36.53 13.81
N ASN A 628 -8.75 -37.06 13.30
CA ASN A 628 -10.09 -36.49 13.47
C ASN A 628 -10.85 -37.02 14.71
N SER A 629 -10.19 -37.75 15.61
CA SER A 629 -10.81 -38.34 16.81
C SER A 629 -11.18 -37.34 17.93
N GLY A 630 -11.05 -36.03 17.68
CA GLY A 630 -11.40 -34.95 18.62
C GLY A 630 -10.20 -34.16 19.17
N ALA A 631 -9.00 -34.39 18.64
CA ALA A 631 -7.80 -33.65 19.04
C ALA A 631 -7.67 -32.30 18.30
N ASP A 632 -7.24 -31.27 19.02
CA ASP A 632 -7.03 -29.90 18.52
C ASP A 632 -5.52 -29.59 18.43
N LYS A 633 -4.84 -30.38 17.59
CA LYS A 633 -3.39 -30.31 17.28
C LYS A 633 -3.19 -30.56 15.78
N PRO A 634 -2.39 -29.76 15.05
CA PRO A 634 -2.11 -30.01 13.63
C PRO A 634 -1.26 -31.27 13.43
N VAL A 635 -1.62 -32.03 12.40
CA VAL A 635 -0.90 -33.20 11.91
C VAL A 635 -0.33 -32.93 10.52
N ALA A 636 0.99 -33.09 10.37
CA ALA A 636 1.68 -33.05 9.08
C ALA A 636 2.22 -34.44 8.74
N ALA A 637 1.89 -34.98 7.57
CA ALA A 637 2.29 -36.32 7.17
C ALA A 637 3.50 -36.31 6.21
N VAL A 638 4.33 -37.35 6.26
CA VAL A 638 5.46 -37.56 5.33
C VAL A 638 5.33 -38.97 4.76
N PHE A 639 4.47 -39.12 3.75
CA PHE A 639 4.33 -40.35 2.97
C PHE A 639 5.06 -40.14 1.65
N LEU A 640 6.24 -40.76 1.47
CA LEU A 640 7.15 -40.49 0.35
C LEU A 640 6.56 -40.71 -1.06
N ALA A 641 5.40 -41.35 -1.18
CA ALA A 641 4.70 -41.61 -2.43
C ALA A 641 3.40 -40.78 -2.61
N MET A 642 3.07 -39.87 -1.68
CA MET A 642 1.86 -39.04 -1.71
C MET A 642 2.17 -37.60 -1.29
N GLU A 643 1.88 -36.63 -2.16
CA GLU A 643 2.09 -35.20 -1.91
C GLU A 643 0.75 -34.45 -1.99
N GLY A 644 0.56 -33.47 -1.10
CA GLY A 644 -0.71 -32.74 -0.98
C GLY A 644 -1.71 -33.49 -0.11
N VAL A 645 -3.01 -33.35 -0.43
CA VAL A 645 -4.09 -34.09 0.22
C VAL A 645 -4.68 -35.12 -0.75
N PRO A 646 -4.20 -36.38 -0.74
CA PRO A 646 -4.82 -37.48 -1.47
C PRO A 646 -6.16 -37.89 -0.83
N ASP A 647 -7.03 -38.56 -1.61
CA ASP A 647 -8.38 -38.97 -1.19
C ASP A 647 -8.40 -39.78 0.13
N GLU A 648 -7.38 -40.59 0.40
CA GLU A 648 -7.25 -41.33 1.66
C GLU A 648 -7.00 -40.45 2.90
N LEU A 649 -6.31 -39.32 2.73
CA LEU A 649 -6.05 -38.34 3.79
C LEU A 649 -7.09 -37.21 3.82
N ALA A 650 -7.93 -37.10 2.78
CA ALA A 650 -9.01 -36.14 2.69
C ALA A 650 -10.18 -36.52 3.61
N VAL A 651 -10.70 -35.51 4.33
CA VAL A 651 -12.05 -35.52 4.91
C VAL A 651 -12.97 -34.91 3.84
N PRO A 652 -13.79 -35.70 3.12
CA PRO A 652 -14.57 -35.18 2.01
C PRO A 652 -15.75 -34.32 2.48
N LEU A 653 -15.88 -33.13 1.88
CA LEU A 653 -17.08 -32.30 1.92
C LEU A 653 -18.20 -32.92 1.05
N PRO A 654 -19.46 -32.43 1.14
CA PRO A 654 -20.57 -32.97 0.34
C PRO A 654 -20.40 -32.91 -1.18
N ASP A 655 -19.49 -32.05 -1.68
CA ASP A 655 -19.11 -31.95 -3.10
C ASP A 655 -17.90 -32.84 -3.48
N GLY A 656 -17.39 -33.63 -2.53
CA GLY A 656 -16.23 -34.51 -2.70
C GLY A 656 -14.87 -33.83 -2.55
N THR A 657 -14.82 -32.53 -2.24
CA THR A 657 -13.56 -31.79 -2.06
C THR A 657 -12.98 -31.96 -0.65
N PRO A 658 -11.66 -31.81 -0.42
CA PRO A 658 -11.10 -31.88 0.92
C PRO A 658 -11.59 -30.75 1.83
N GLY A 659 -12.05 -31.10 3.02
CA GLY A 659 -12.49 -30.17 4.06
C GLY A 659 -11.51 -30.05 5.24
N PRO A 660 -11.86 -29.23 6.25
CA PRO A 660 -11.14 -29.17 7.52
C PRO A 660 -10.99 -30.57 8.15
N GLY A 661 -9.83 -30.84 8.76
CA GLY A 661 -9.47 -32.15 9.27
C GLY A 661 -8.69 -33.03 8.27
N SER A 662 -8.63 -32.65 6.99
CA SER A 662 -7.81 -33.36 6.00
C SER A 662 -6.31 -33.24 6.32
N VAL A 663 -5.57 -34.34 6.24
CA VAL A 663 -4.16 -34.38 6.65
C VAL A 663 -3.23 -34.13 5.45
N PRO A 664 -2.43 -33.05 5.42
CA PRO A 664 -1.51 -32.79 4.32
C PRO A 664 -0.27 -33.69 4.39
N SER A 665 0.11 -34.27 3.25
CA SER A 665 1.31 -35.09 3.09
C SER A 665 2.40 -34.36 2.28
N TYR A 666 3.64 -34.47 2.74
CA TYR A 666 4.81 -33.82 2.18
C TYR A 666 5.80 -34.83 1.62
N ALA A 667 6.45 -34.45 0.51
CA ALA A 667 7.44 -35.29 -0.16
C ALA A 667 8.75 -35.51 0.64
N SER A 668 8.99 -34.74 1.71
CA SER A 668 10.17 -34.90 2.57
C SER A 668 9.94 -34.36 4.00
N PRO A 669 10.71 -34.84 5.00
CA PRO A 669 10.70 -34.33 6.38
C PRO A 669 10.87 -32.82 6.50
N GLU A 670 11.83 -32.26 5.77
CA GLU A 670 12.21 -30.85 5.85
C GLU A 670 11.07 -29.95 5.36
N ARG A 671 10.34 -30.36 4.32
CA ARG A 671 9.20 -29.60 3.80
C ARG A 671 8.02 -29.57 4.78
N ALA A 672 7.72 -30.70 5.43
CA ALA A 672 6.70 -30.77 6.48
C ALA A 672 7.06 -29.86 7.66
N VAL A 673 8.30 -29.96 8.15
CA VAL A 673 8.77 -29.19 9.30
C VAL A 673 8.87 -27.70 8.99
N GLN A 674 9.37 -27.31 7.82
CA GLN A 674 9.40 -25.90 7.39
C GLN A 674 7.99 -25.29 7.29
N ALA A 675 7.01 -26.05 6.77
CA ALA A 675 5.62 -25.59 6.72
C ALA A 675 5.05 -25.40 8.13
N LEU A 676 5.22 -26.40 9.01
CA LEU A 676 4.77 -26.37 10.40
C LEU A 676 5.42 -25.24 11.21
N SER A 677 6.75 -25.05 11.09
CA SER A 677 7.51 -23.96 11.71
C SER A 677 6.97 -22.58 11.34
N ARG A 678 6.65 -22.35 10.06
CA ARG A 678 6.06 -21.08 9.60
C ARG A 678 4.65 -20.85 10.18
N VAL A 679 3.82 -21.89 10.20
CA VAL A 679 2.46 -21.83 10.79
C VAL A 679 2.53 -21.59 12.30
N ALA A 680 3.49 -22.19 13.01
CA ALA A 680 3.69 -22.00 14.45
C ALA A 680 4.14 -20.58 14.82
N ARG A 681 5.03 -19.96 14.03
CA ARG A 681 5.42 -18.55 14.21
C ARG A 681 4.23 -17.61 13.99
N TYR A 682 3.42 -17.86 12.97
CA TYR A 682 2.19 -17.10 12.73
C TYR A 682 1.16 -17.28 13.84
N ALA A 683 0.97 -18.50 14.37
CA ALA A 683 0.06 -18.76 15.48
C ALA A 683 0.49 -17.95 16.73
N ALA A 684 1.78 -18.01 17.09
CA ALA A 684 2.32 -17.20 18.17
C ALA A 684 2.13 -15.70 17.94
N TRP A 685 2.49 -15.17 16.76
CA TRP A 685 2.28 -13.76 16.41
C TRP A 685 0.81 -13.33 16.53
N ARG A 686 -0.12 -14.19 16.12
CA ARG A 686 -1.56 -13.92 16.14
C ARG A 686 -2.09 -13.74 17.57
N GLU A 687 -1.50 -14.44 18.54
CA GLU A 687 -1.82 -14.34 19.96
C GLU A 687 -1.14 -13.16 20.68
N MET A 688 -0.04 -12.61 20.13
CA MET A 688 0.63 -11.45 20.71
C MET A 688 -0.29 -10.22 20.78
N PRO A 689 -0.27 -9.44 21.88
CA PRO A 689 -0.96 -8.15 21.96
C PRO A 689 -0.59 -7.23 20.78
N VAL A 690 -1.54 -6.42 20.32
CA VAL A 690 -1.28 -5.47 19.22
C VAL A 690 -0.54 -4.23 19.71
N GLY A 691 -0.59 -3.94 21.01
CA GLY A 691 -0.25 -2.62 21.58
C GLY A 691 -1.35 -1.59 21.33
N GLU A 692 -1.13 -0.37 21.84
CA GLU A 692 -1.99 0.79 21.57
C GLU A 692 -1.34 1.67 20.50
N PHE A 693 -2.13 2.21 19.57
CA PHE A 693 -1.67 3.21 18.61
C PHE A 693 -1.92 4.59 19.21
N VAL A 694 -0.92 5.13 19.89
CA VAL A 694 -0.99 6.42 20.60
C VAL A 694 -0.35 7.49 19.72
N GLU A 695 -1.03 8.63 19.56
CA GLU A 695 -0.43 9.84 18.98
C GLU A 695 0.28 10.62 20.12
N PRO A 696 1.61 10.83 20.07
CA PRO A 696 2.32 11.52 21.14
C PRO A 696 1.89 12.97 21.32
N ASP A 697 1.77 13.42 22.58
CA ASP A 697 1.48 14.82 22.91
C ASP A 697 2.49 15.79 22.28
N GLY A 698 2.00 16.96 21.82
CA GLY A 698 2.84 18.05 21.33
C GLY A 698 3.27 17.93 19.86
N ILE A 699 2.56 17.14 19.06
CA ILE A 699 2.70 17.12 17.60
C ILE A 699 1.84 18.23 16.96
N ASP A 700 2.40 18.88 15.94
CA ASP A 700 1.80 19.98 15.17
C ASP A 700 2.07 19.76 13.67
N VAL A 701 1.21 18.96 13.04
CA VAL A 701 1.36 18.53 11.64
C VAL A 701 1.15 19.68 10.66
N ASP A 702 0.24 20.60 10.95
CA ASP A 702 -0.06 21.72 10.04
C ASP A 702 1.08 22.74 10.04
N ARG A 703 1.70 23.01 11.19
CA ARG A 703 2.96 23.75 11.23
C ARG A 703 4.07 23.01 10.49
N ALA A 704 4.19 21.69 10.64
CA ALA A 704 5.19 20.92 9.90
C ALA A 704 5.02 21.07 8.37
N ARG A 705 3.79 21.07 7.87
CA ARG A 705 3.47 21.32 6.45
C ARG A 705 3.84 22.73 6.01
N ALA A 706 3.41 23.76 6.74
CA ALA A 706 3.78 25.15 6.45
C ALA A 706 5.31 25.39 6.48
N VAL A 707 6.01 24.68 7.37
CA VAL A 707 7.48 24.67 7.43
C VAL A 707 8.09 24.05 6.16
N ILE A 708 7.56 22.92 5.66
CA ILE A 708 8.00 22.25 4.42
C ILE A 708 7.72 23.10 3.17
N GLU A 709 6.54 23.71 3.07
CA GLU A 709 6.18 24.61 1.97
C GLU A 709 7.13 25.80 1.88
N ARG A 710 7.44 26.42 3.02
CA ARG A 710 8.41 27.51 3.13
C ARG A 710 9.84 27.08 2.81
N PHE A 711 10.17 25.79 2.94
CA PHE A 711 11.43 25.23 2.42
C PHE A 711 11.44 25.06 0.88
N GLY A 712 10.33 25.29 0.20
CA GLY A 712 10.24 25.31 -1.26
C GLY A 712 10.47 23.94 -1.92
N VAL A 713 10.33 22.84 -1.18
CA VAL A 713 10.43 21.48 -1.73
C VAL A 713 9.30 21.27 -2.72
N HIS A 714 9.63 21.10 -4.00
CA HIS A 714 8.61 20.93 -5.04
C HIS A 714 8.01 19.52 -4.96
N THR A 715 6.74 19.43 -4.59
CA THR A 715 6.01 18.17 -4.34
C THR A 715 5.25 17.62 -5.56
N ASP A 716 5.25 18.35 -6.68
CA ASP A 716 4.50 18.02 -7.90
C ASP A 716 5.15 16.85 -8.68
N PRO A 717 4.49 15.67 -8.77
CA PRO A 717 5.05 14.51 -9.47
C PRO A 717 5.01 14.65 -11.00
N ASP A 718 4.07 15.40 -11.58
CA ASP A 718 3.88 15.42 -13.05
C ASP A 718 5.00 16.19 -13.77
N ARG A 719 5.67 17.13 -13.08
CA ARG A 719 6.84 17.84 -13.61
C ARG A 719 8.10 16.99 -13.69
N THR A 720 8.08 15.73 -13.22
CA THR A 720 9.23 14.81 -13.28
C THR A 720 9.31 13.98 -14.58
N ALA A 721 8.33 14.12 -15.48
CA ALA A 721 8.24 13.35 -16.72
C ALA A 721 9.45 13.49 -17.68
N ASP A 722 10.21 14.60 -17.59
CA ASP A 722 11.39 14.88 -18.44
C ASP A 722 12.69 14.18 -17.97
N GLY A 723 12.61 13.13 -17.14
CA GLY A 723 13.72 12.21 -16.87
C GLY A 723 14.79 12.70 -15.89
N ALA A 724 14.60 13.85 -15.24
CA ALA A 724 15.48 14.39 -14.20
C ALA A 724 15.18 13.80 -12.80
N GLY A 725 15.17 12.46 -12.69
CA GLY A 725 14.69 11.73 -11.50
C GLY A 725 15.48 11.89 -10.20
N ASP A 726 16.60 12.60 -10.22
CA ASP A 726 17.51 12.78 -9.07
C ASP A 726 17.54 14.24 -8.55
N ALA A 727 16.89 15.17 -9.26
CA ALA A 727 17.00 16.62 -9.03
C ALA A 727 16.03 17.18 -7.97
N ALA A 728 15.23 16.33 -7.30
CA ALA A 728 14.09 16.75 -6.48
C ALA A 728 14.21 16.47 -4.97
N THR A 729 15.30 15.83 -4.50
CA THR A 729 15.52 15.64 -3.06
C THR A 729 16.36 16.77 -2.46
N ARG A 730 16.03 17.18 -1.22
CA ARG A 730 16.70 18.26 -0.48
C ARG A 730 17.09 17.77 0.90
N THR A 731 18.39 17.78 1.21
CA THR A 731 18.86 17.70 2.60
C THR A 731 18.60 19.04 3.29
N LEU A 732 17.95 19.03 4.45
CA LEU A 732 17.71 20.25 5.24
C LEU A 732 18.99 20.76 5.90
N THR A 733 19.07 22.07 6.13
CA THR A 733 20.10 22.65 6.99
C THR A 733 19.84 22.30 8.47
N ASP A 734 20.85 22.50 9.33
CA ASP A 734 20.75 22.10 10.74
C ASP A 734 19.60 22.85 11.46
N ASP A 735 19.39 24.14 11.17
CA ASP A 735 18.32 24.95 11.78
C ASP A 735 16.92 24.54 11.27
N GLU A 736 16.79 24.27 9.96
CA GLU A 736 15.55 23.77 9.34
C GLU A 736 15.16 22.37 9.87
N ALA A 737 16.15 21.50 10.09
CA ALA A 737 15.94 20.19 10.70
C ALA A 737 15.48 20.30 12.16
N VAL A 738 16.07 21.21 12.95
CA VAL A 738 15.63 21.48 14.34
C VAL A 738 14.20 22.03 14.38
N GLU A 739 13.84 22.95 13.48
CA GLU A 739 12.49 23.51 13.42
C GLU A 739 11.44 22.44 13.07
N LEU A 740 11.72 21.60 12.07
CA LEU A 740 10.82 20.53 11.66
C LEU A 740 10.69 19.43 12.73
N LEU A 741 11.80 18.99 13.33
CA LEU A 741 11.77 18.02 14.44
C LEU A 741 11.04 18.56 15.68
N GLY A 742 11.15 19.87 15.93
CA GLY A 742 10.40 20.56 16.98
C GLY A 742 8.87 20.50 16.79
N CYS A 743 8.37 20.33 15.56
CA CYS A 743 6.94 20.17 15.28
C CYS A 743 6.40 18.78 15.68
N PHE A 744 7.28 17.81 15.96
CA PHE A 744 6.91 16.47 16.47
C PHE A 744 7.34 16.26 17.93
N GLY A 745 7.75 17.33 18.60
CA GLY A 745 8.27 17.27 19.97
C GLY A 745 9.59 16.51 20.10
N ILE A 746 10.45 16.51 19.06
CA ILE A 746 11.76 15.84 19.08
C ILE A 746 12.86 16.88 19.37
N PRO A 747 13.32 17.05 20.63
CA PRO A 747 14.30 18.06 20.97
C PRO A 747 15.72 17.65 20.59
N VAL A 748 16.36 18.45 19.73
CA VAL A 748 17.80 18.35 19.46
C VAL A 748 18.59 19.14 20.51
N THR A 749 19.62 18.52 21.08
CA THR A 749 20.46 19.11 22.13
C THR A 749 21.09 20.43 21.65
N VAL A 750 20.81 21.51 22.38
CA VAL A 750 21.09 22.90 21.98
C VAL A 750 22.55 23.10 21.56
N PHE A 751 22.73 23.68 20.37
CA PHE A 751 24.04 24.02 19.80
C PHE A 751 24.06 25.43 19.18
N ARG A 752 25.27 25.89 18.87
CA ARG A 752 25.57 27.06 18.04
C ARG A 752 26.63 26.67 17.02
N ARG A 753 26.43 27.04 15.75
CA ARG A 753 27.48 26.96 14.73
C ARG A 753 28.21 28.30 14.68
N VAL A 754 29.53 28.29 14.86
CA VAL A 754 30.33 29.51 15.02
C VAL A 754 31.63 29.45 14.23
N ARG A 755 32.15 30.63 13.88
CA ARG A 755 33.46 30.85 13.26
C ARG A 755 34.37 31.61 14.22
N GLY A 756 35.63 31.17 14.36
CA GLY A 756 36.59 31.79 15.26
C GLY A 756 36.51 31.35 16.73
N SER A 757 37.68 31.16 17.35
CA SER A 757 37.77 30.67 18.73
C SER A 757 37.07 31.58 19.77
N GLN A 758 37.05 32.90 19.59
CA GLN A 758 36.36 33.81 20.51
C GLN A 758 34.83 33.61 20.50
N ALA A 759 34.25 33.39 19.32
CA ALA A 759 32.81 33.09 19.21
C ALA A 759 32.48 31.71 19.80
N ALA A 760 33.41 30.74 19.70
CA ALA A 760 33.25 29.44 20.35
C ALA A 760 33.30 29.52 21.88
N GLU A 761 34.13 30.40 22.44
CA GLU A 761 34.15 30.66 23.88
C GLU A 761 32.87 31.36 24.35
N ALA A 762 32.42 32.41 23.65
CA ALA A 762 31.19 33.13 23.99
C ALA A 762 29.95 32.22 23.94
N ALA A 763 29.82 31.39 22.89
CA ALA A 763 28.74 30.41 22.79
C ALA A 763 28.83 29.32 23.87
N ALA A 764 30.02 28.96 24.33
CA ALA A 764 30.20 28.01 25.42
C ALA A 764 29.79 28.60 26.78
N GLU A 765 30.00 29.90 27.00
CA GLU A 765 29.51 30.62 28.17
C GLU A 765 27.98 30.78 28.16
N GLU A 766 27.37 31.04 26.98
CA GLU A 766 25.91 31.09 26.79
C GLU A 766 25.24 29.74 27.07
N LEU A 767 25.77 28.65 26.52
CA LEU A 767 25.16 27.31 26.59
C LEU A 767 25.38 26.59 27.93
N GLY A 768 26.43 26.98 28.66
CA GLY A 768 26.80 26.42 29.97
C GLY A 768 27.61 25.12 29.89
N TYR A 769 28.63 25.02 30.75
CA TYR A 769 29.54 23.87 30.80
C TYR A 769 28.91 22.63 31.47
N PRO A 770 29.33 21.40 31.08
CA PRO A 770 30.35 21.07 30.09
C PRO A 770 29.85 21.10 28.64
N ILE A 771 30.77 21.41 27.72
CA ILE A 771 30.51 21.62 26.28
C ILE A 771 31.26 20.57 25.44
N ALA A 772 30.69 20.23 24.28
CA ALA A 772 31.35 19.54 23.19
C ALA A 772 31.64 20.52 22.03
N LEU A 773 32.84 20.42 21.44
CA LEU A 773 33.13 20.99 20.12
C LEU A 773 33.08 19.88 19.06
N LYS A 774 32.34 20.10 17.97
CA LYS A 774 32.26 19.20 16.81
C LYS A 774 32.67 19.94 15.52
N ALA A 775 33.44 19.29 14.65
CA ALA A 775 33.88 19.83 13.37
C ALA A 775 32.76 19.95 12.33
N VAL A 776 32.84 20.96 11.44
CA VAL A 776 31.82 21.19 10.40
C VAL A 776 32.11 20.44 9.10
N GLY A 777 31.11 19.68 8.62
CA GLY A 777 31.05 19.07 7.29
C GLY A 777 31.08 17.53 7.31
N ASP A 778 30.48 16.93 6.30
CA ASP A 778 30.05 15.52 6.31
C ASP A 778 31.19 14.52 6.55
N ARG A 779 32.39 14.80 6.00
CA ARG A 779 33.60 13.97 6.22
C ARG A 779 34.06 13.86 7.68
N TRP A 780 33.52 14.70 8.57
CA TRP A 780 33.87 14.77 10.00
C TRP A 780 32.73 14.36 10.93
N ARG A 781 31.47 14.45 10.48
CA ARG A 781 30.32 13.98 11.27
C ARG A 781 30.34 12.45 11.36
N HIS A 782 29.73 11.90 12.41
CA HIS A 782 29.50 10.44 12.62
C HIS A 782 30.74 9.52 12.54
N ARG A 783 31.96 10.07 12.60
CA ARG A 783 33.20 9.27 12.63
C ARG A 783 33.35 8.54 13.97
N THR A 784 33.44 7.21 13.89
CA THR A 784 33.64 6.31 15.03
C THR A 784 34.96 6.51 15.78
N ASP A 785 35.97 7.13 15.16
CA ASP A 785 37.25 7.47 15.79
C ASP A 785 37.27 8.82 16.51
N LEU A 786 36.14 9.55 16.51
CA LEU A 786 35.94 10.85 17.18
C LEU A 786 36.96 11.94 16.80
N VAL A 787 37.71 11.79 15.71
CA VAL A 787 38.78 12.73 15.30
C VAL A 787 38.26 14.16 15.14
N GLY A 788 37.00 14.31 14.69
CA GLY A 788 36.31 15.59 14.55
C GLY A 788 35.60 16.13 15.81
N VAL A 789 35.75 15.50 16.98
CA VAL A 789 34.98 15.85 18.20
C VAL A 789 35.88 16.01 19.43
N ARG A 790 35.61 17.01 20.28
CA ARG A 790 36.25 17.20 21.58
C ARG A 790 35.16 17.34 22.64
N LEU A 791 35.15 16.46 23.63
CA LEU A 791 34.10 16.33 24.65
C LEU A 791 34.58 16.85 26.02
N ASP A 792 33.64 16.98 26.97
CA ASP A 792 33.89 17.25 28.39
C ASP A 792 34.69 18.55 28.65
N LEU A 793 34.43 19.59 27.84
CA LEU A 793 35.13 20.88 27.94
C LEU A 793 34.47 21.72 29.04
N GLY A 794 35.10 21.78 30.22
CA GLY A 794 34.58 22.49 31.39
C GLY A 794 35.02 23.95 31.58
N SER A 795 35.64 24.60 30.58
CA SER A 795 36.08 26.01 30.68
C SER A 795 36.41 26.63 29.32
N ALA A 796 36.37 27.97 29.22
CA ALA A 796 36.76 28.73 28.03
C ALA A 796 38.19 28.41 27.57
N ALA A 797 39.13 28.23 28.51
CA ALA A 797 40.50 27.81 28.20
C ALA A 797 40.60 26.37 27.62
N ALA A 798 39.68 25.47 27.97
CA ALA A 798 39.57 24.16 27.33
C ALA A 798 38.98 24.29 25.92
N VAL A 799 37.92 25.09 25.75
CA VAL A 799 37.29 25.39 24.45
C VAL A 799 38.30 26.00 23.47
N ARG A 800 39.06 27.02 23.88
CA ARG A 800 40.11 27.67 23.06
C ARG A 800 41.16 26.68 22.54
N ARG A 801 41.61 25.75 23.38
CA ARG A 801 42.59 24.71 22.99
C ARG A 801 41.98 23.65 22.08
N ALA A 802 40.76 23.22 22.37
CA ALA A 802 40.02 22.27 21.55
C ALA A 802 39.68 22.83 20.16
N PHE A 803 39.38 24.13 20.08
CA PHE A 803 39.15 24.84 18.82
C PHE A 803 40.40 24.82 17.94
N ALA A 804 41.54 25.28 18.46
CA ALA A 804 42.80 25.32 17.71
C ALA A 804 43.26 23.92 17.24
N ASP A 805 42.97 22.88 18.03
CA ASP A 805 43.24 21.50 17.63
C ASP A 805 42.31 21.01 16.50
N LEU A 806 41.00 21.29 16.59
CA LEU A 806 40.05 20.97 15.52
C LEU A 806 40.32 21.78 14.24
N GLU A 807 40.67 23.05 14.32
CA GLU A 807 41.05 23.88 13.18
C GLU A 807 42.25 23.26 12.44
N ARG A 808 43.30 22.90 13.20
CA ARG A 808 44.52 22.23 12.69
C ARG A 808 44.24 20.88 12.05
N VAL A 809 43.30 20.10 12.59
CA VAL A 809 42.91 18.78 12.05
C VAL A 809 42.03 18.93 10.81
N THR A 810 41.12 19.89 10.81
CA THR A 810 40.02 19.97 9.83
C THR A 810 40.30 20.88 8.64
N GLY A 811 41.21 21.84 8.81
CA GLY A 811 41.44 22.95 7.89
C GLY A 811 40.33 24.00 7.89
N LYS A 812 39.49 24.05 8.94
CA LYS A 812 38.33 24.95 9.04
C LYS A 812 38.30 25.70 10.37
N ASP A 813 38.16 27.01 10.28
CA ASP A 813 37.88 27.94 11.40
C ASP A 813 36.39 27.88 11.84
N GLU A 814 35.72 26.74 11.71
CA GLU A 814 34.27 26.63 11.93
C GLU A 814 33.90 25.35 12.69
N VAL A 815 33.17 25.49 13.80
CA VAL A 815 32.79 24.40 14.70
C VAL A 815 31.33 24.53 15.15
N TYR A 816 30.74 23.42 15.57
CA TYR A 816 29.57 23.41 16.45
C TYR A 816 30.03 23.44 17.90
N VAL A 817 29.44 24.33 18.68
CA VAL A 817 29.50 24.38 20.14
C VAL A 817 28.18 23.81 20.63
N GLN A 818 28.19 22.69 21.34
CA GLN A 818 26.97 22.00 21.79
C GLN A 818 27.06 21.69 23.28
N ARG A 819 25.95 21.84 24.00
CA ARG A 819 25.87 21.42 25.39
C ARG A 819 26.03 19.89 25.48
N MET A 820 26.81 19.40 26.46
CA MET A 820 26.88 17.96 26.72
C MET A 820 25.53 17.49 27.28
N ALA A 821 24.93 16.50 26.62
CA ALA A 821 23.85 15.71 27.20
C ALA A 821 24.41 14.75 28.27
N PRO A 822 23.55 14.19 29.16
CA PRO A 822 23.95 13.19 30.15
C PRO A 822 24.68 12.00 29.51
N LYS A 823 25.61 11.39 30.27
CA LYS A 823 26.40 10.24 29.78
C LYS A 823 25.47 9.03 29.65
N GLY A 824 25.50 8.38 28.49
CA GLY A 824 24.61 7.28 28.16
C GLY A 824 25.15 6.40 27.03
N THR A 825 24.45 5.32 26.75
CA THR A 825 24.72 4.43 25.62
C THR A 825 24.36 5.17 24.32
N SER A 826 25.26 5.12 23.34
CA SER A 826 25.02 5.73 22.03
C SER A 826 24.12 4.83 21.19
N CYS A 827 23.04 5.40 20.69
CA CYS A 827 22.05 4.75 19.83
C CYS A 827 21.85 5.53 18.54
N VAL A 828 21.32 4.84 17.54
CA VAL A 828 20.95 5.40 16.24
C VAL A 828 19.50 5.01 15.94
N LEU A 829 18.71 5.99 15.50
CA LEU A 829 17.31 5.81 15.11
C LEU A 829 17.11 6.45 13.73
N GLU A 830 16.74 5.67 12.72
CA GLU A 830 16.69 6.13 11.32
C GLU A 830 15.37 5.75 10.65
N VAL A 831 14.77 6.71 9.92
CA VAL A 831 13.70 6.44 8.96
C VAL A 831 14.34 6.24 7.58
N ALA A 832 14.03 5.12 6.95
CA ALA A 832 14.41 4.82 5.57
C ALA A 832 13.17 4.38 4.77
N GLU A 833 13.26 4.39 3.44
CA GLU A 833 12.25 3.77 2.59
C GLU A 833 12.68 2.41 2.06
N ASP A 834 11.74 1.48 2.02
CA ASP A 834 11.83 0.19 1.35
C ASP A 834 10.73 0.06 0.26
N PRO A 835 11.03 -0.48 -0.94
CA PRO A 835 10.05 -0.63 -2.02
C PRO A 835 8.88 -1.59 -1.74
N SER A 836 8.93 -2.39 -0.68
CA SER A 836 7.91 -3.38 -0.30
C SER A 836 7.05 -2.93 0.89
N PHE A 837 7.61 -2.15 1.82
CA PHE A 837 6.94 -1.68 3.03
C PHE A 837 6.72 -0.16 3.14
N GLY A 838 7.41 0.65 2.32
CA GLY A 838 7.35 2.10 2.38
C GLY A 838 8.30 2.61 3.47
N SER A 839 7.85 3.54 4.31
CA SER A 839 8.70 4.08 5.38
C SER A 839 8.85 3.06 6.51
N LEU A 840 10.11 2.83 6.89
CA LEU A 840 10.53 1.93 7.94
C LEU A 840 11.30 2.71 8.99
N LEU A 841 10.97 2.46 10.25
CA LEU A 841 11.77 2.92 11.38
C LEU A 841 12.79 1.84 11.74
N SER A 842 14.04 2.24 11.92
CA SER A 842 15.14 1.36 12.35
C SER A 842 15.80 1.88 13.62
N PHE A 843 16.23 0.96 14.47
CA PHE A 843 16.93 1.24 15.72
C PHE A 843 18.16 0.33 15.86
N GLY A 844 19.25 0.88 16.40
CA GLY A 844 20.43 0.12 16.77
C GLY A 844 21.30 0.84 17.78
N ILE A 845 22.29 0.15 18.32
CA ILE A 845 23.31 0.75 19.20
C ILE A 845 24.48 1.21 18.32
N SER A 846 24.90 2.48 18.45
CA SER A 846 26.00 3.04 17.64
C SER A 846 27.33 2.42 18.06
N GLY A 847 28.09 1.91 17.10
CA GLY A 847 29.40 1.32 17.35
C GLY A 847 29.98 0.64 16.12
N MET A 848 31.31 0.51 16.05
CA MET A 848 31.97 -0.14 14.91
C MET A 848 31.59 -1.62 14.78
N ALA A 849 31.46 -2.34 15.91
CA ALA A 849 31.11 -3.75 15.91
C ALA A 849 29.64 -3.99 15.53
N THR A 850 28.71 -3.14 16.01
CA THR A 850 27.28 -3.24 15.66
C THR A 850 27.03 -2.85 14.21
N GLN A 851 27.72 -1.83 13.68
CA GLN A 851 27.70 -1.49 12.24
C GLN A 851 28.28 -2.61 11.37
N LEU A 852 29.36 -3.28 11.78
CA LEU A 852 29.97 -4.37 11.01
C LEU A 852 29.14 -5.66 11.01
N LEU A 853 28.36 -5.89 12.07
CA LEU A 853 27.49 -7.06 12.24
C LEU A 853 26.03 -6.80 11.82
N ASP A 854 25.73 -5.58 11.35
CA ASP A 854 24.39 -5.08 11.03
C ASP A 854 23.36 -5.32 12.16
N ASP A 855 23.77 -5.04 13.41
CA ASP A 855 22.97 -5.30 14.60
C ASP A 855 21.91 -4.20 14.81
N ARG A 856 20.89 -4.25 13.95
CA ARG A 856 19.78 -3.30 13.86
C ARG A 856 18.44 -4.03 13.86
N ALA A 857 17.40 -3.34 14.29
CA ALA A 857 16.02 -3.80 14.23
C ALA A 857 15.20 -2.81 13.39
N PHE A 858 14.18 -3.32 12.70
CA PHE A 858 13.27 -2.54 11.85
C PHE A 858 11.81 -2.74 12.26
N ARG A 859 10.97 -1.72 12.06
CA ARG A 859 9.49 -1.76 12.19
C ARG A 859 8.84 -0.96 11.05
N VAL A 860 7.65 -1.40 10.62
CA VAL A 860 6.78 -0.67 9.69
C VAL A 860 5.98 0.38 10.46
N VAL A 861 5.73 1.55 9.86
CA VAL A 861 4.85 2.59 10.44
C VAL A 861 3.38 2.39 9.99
N PRO A 862 2.36 2.73 10.81
CA PRO A 862 2.44 3.21 12.19
C PRO A 862 2.95 2.16 13.18
N LEU A 863 3.65 2.63 14.22
CA LEU A 863 4.03 1.81 15.38
C LEU A 863 2.95 1.85 16.45
N SER A 864 2.66 0.71 17.07
CA SER A 864 2.04 0.65 18.39
C SER A 864 3.07 0.81 19.51
N THR A 865 2.60 0.99 20.74
CA THR A 865 3.44 0.95 21.94
C THR A 865 4.25 -0.34 22.05
N GLU A 866 3.67 -1.49 21.70
CA GLU A 866 4.38 -2.79 21.67
C GLU A 866 5.44 -2.84 20.54
N ASP A 867 5.13 -2.32 19.34
CA ASP A 867 6.10 -2.29 18.24
C ASP A 867 7.34 -1.45 18.61
N ALA A 868 7.14 -0.31 19.28
CA ALA A 868 8.23 0.53 19.78
C ALA A 868 9.02 -0.20 20.89
N ALA A 869 8.32 -0.84 21.83
CA ALA A 869 8.93 -1.62 22.90
C ALA A 869 9.82 -2.75 22.36
N GLU A 870 9.35 -3.51 21.36
CA GLU A 870 10.16 -4.54 20.74
C GLU A 870 11.29 -3.97 19.87
N LEU A 871 11.08 -2.85 19.16
CA LEU A 871 12.10 -2.21 18.33
C LEU A 871 13.36 -1.87 19.14
N ILE A 872 13.18 -1.30 20.35
CA ILE A 872 14.29 -0.94 21.24
C ILE A 872 14.99 -2.17 21.83
N ARG A 873 14.25 -3.27 22.08
CA ARG A 873 14.79 -4.51 22.69
C ARG A 873 15.35 -5.54 21.70
N ALA A 874 15.04 -5.41 20.42
CA ALA A 874 15.38 -6.40 19.39
C ALA A 874 16.87 -6.50 18.98
N PRO A 875 17.71 -5.42 18.97
CA PRO A 875 19.14 -5.55 18.68
C PRO A 875 19.85 -6.49 19.67
N ARG A 876 20.81 -7.29 19.20
CA ARG A 876 21.56 -8.23 20.05
C ARG A 876 22.38 -7.52 21.11
N ALA A 877 22.80 -6.29 20.84
CA ALA A 877 23.47 -5.40 21.77
C ALA A 877 22.53 -4.71 22.78
N ALA A 878 21.21 -4.82 22.67
CA ALA A 878 20.22 -4.19 23.57
C ALA A 878 20.47 -4.39 25.08
N PRO A 879 21.08 -5.49 25.58
CA PRO A 879 21.49 -5.59 26.99
C PRO A 879 22.42 -4.47 27.50
N LEU A 880 23.11 -3.74 26.62
CA LEU A 880 23.86 -2.52 26.96
C LEU A 880 22.95 -1.39 27.48
N LEU A 881 21.68 -1.38 27.11
CA LEU A 881 20.67 -0.45 27.60
C LEU A 881 20.11 -0.88 28.97
N THR A 882 20.20 -2.16 29.32
CA THR A 882 19.62 -2.73 30.56
C THR A 882 20.67 -3.06 31.63
N GLY A 883 21.85 -2.43 31.58
CA GLY A 883 22.87 -2.53 32.64
C GLY A 883 23.94 -3.62 32.48
N TYR A 884 24.26 -4.04 31.26
CA TYR A 884 25.29 -5.07 31.00
C TYR A 884 26.64 -4.76 31.69
N ARG A 885 27.13 -5.74 32.47
CA ARG A 885 28.35 -5.64 33.30
C ARG A 885 28.35 -4.50 34.33
N GLY A 886 27.19 -4.06 34.77
CA GLY A 886 27.05 -3.06 35.84
C GLY A 886 27.14 -1.61 35.34
N SER A 887 26.87 -1.36 34.05
CA SER A 887 26.45 -0.02 33.63
C SER A 887 25.09 0.32 34.26
N GLU A 888 24.77 1.60 34.36
CA GLU A 888 23.42 2.01 34.73
C GLU A 888 22.44 1.71 33.58
N PRO A 889 21.21 1.23 33.86
CA PRO A 889 20.19 1.07 32.83
C PRO A 889 19.77 2.43 32.26
N ALA A 890 19.59 2.50 30.94
CA ALA A 890 19.01 3.67 30.29
C ALA A 890 17.49 3.71 30.48
N ASP A 891 16.91 4.90 30.38
CA ASP A 891 15.46 5.08 30.30
C ASP A 891 14.95 4.56 28.95
N LEU A 892 14.41 3.34 28.96
CA LEU A 892 13.81 2.72 27.78
C LEU A 892 12.50 3.41 27.37
N ALA A 893 11.73 3.97 28.31
CA ALA A 893 10.47 4.63 27.99
C ALA A 893 10.70 5.92 27.20
N ALA A 894 11.78 6.66 27.50
CA ALA A 894 12.21 7.81 26.70
C ALA A 894 12.69 7.43 25.28
N LEU A 895 13.27 6.23 25.10
CA LEU A 895 13.59 5.71 23.76
C LEU A 895 12.34 5.26 22.99
N GLU A 896 11.39 4.65 23.68
CA GLU A 896 10.10 4.21 23.13
C GLU A 896 9.24 5.41 22.68
N ASP A 897 9.13 6.47 23.50
CA ASP A 897 8.46 7.74 23.11
C ASP A 897 9.14 8.41 21.90
N LEU A 898 10.48 8.47 21.88
CA LEU A 898 11.22 9.00 20.72
C LEU A 898 10.96 8.19 19.45
N ALA A 899 10.86 6.86 19.56
CA ALA A 899 10.52 5.98 18.43
C ALA A 899 9.07 6.22 17.94
N LEU A 900 8.11 6.41 18.84
CA LEU A 900 6.72 6.74 18.50
C LEU A 900 6.62 8.11 17.80
N ARG A 901 7.33 9.14 18.29
CA ARG A 901 7.37 10.48 17.66
C ARG A 901 7.95 10.46 16.25
N VAL A 902 9.03 9.70 16.05
CA VAL A 902 9.61 9.51 14.71
C VAL A 902 8.68 8.69 13.81
N GLY A 903 7.98 7.70 14.36
CA GLY A 903 6.94 6.95 13.64
C GLY A 903 5.81 7.86 13.13
N ALA A 904 5.27 8.70 14.02
CA ALA A 904 4.23 9.68 13.69
C ALA A 904 4.72 10.69 12.64
N MET A 905 5.97 11.16 12.74
CA MET A 905 6.58 12.03 11.73
C MET A 905 6.65 11.37 10.34
N ALA A 906 7.04 10.09 10.27
CA ALA A 906 7.14 9.35 9.00
C ALA A 906 5.77 9.00 8.39
N GLU A 907 4.74 8.84 9.22
CA GLU A 907 3.36 8.67 8.75
C GLU A 907 2.78 9.99 8.23
N ALA A 908 2.88 11.07 9.02
CA ALA A 908 2.30 12.38 8.73
C ALA A 908 2.95 13.12 7.53
N LEU A 909 4.21 12.80 7.20
CA LEU A 909 4.99 13.46 6.14
C LEU A 909 5.35 12.48 5.00
N PRO A 910 4.52 12.36 3.95
CA PRO A 910 4.86 11.60 2.73
C PRO A 910 6.14 12.06 2.02
N GLU A 911 6.59 13.30 2.26
CA GLU A 911 7.78 13.91 1.69
C GLU A 911 9.08 13.47 2.40
N LEU A 912 8.98 12.83 3.57
CA LEU A 912 10.14 12.38 4.36
C LEU A 912 10.82 11.18 3.69
N ARG A 913 11.88 11.46 2.93
CA ARG A 913 12.70 10.45 2.24
C ARG A 913 13.57 9.67 3.23
N SER A 914 14.18 10.39 4.16
CA SER A 914 14.93 9.80 5.27
C SER A 914 15.12 10.75 6.45
N LEU A 915 15.24 10.15 7.63
CA LEU A 915 15.66 10.78 8.87
C LEU A 915 16.79 9.94 9.47
N ALA A 916 17.83 10.57 10.00
CA ALA A 916 18.82 9.89 10.84
C ALA A 916 19.03 10.72 12.11
N LEU A 917 18.68 10.14 13.27
CA LEU A 917 19.03 10.64 14.59
C LEU A 917 20.26 9.87 15.08
N ASP A 918 21.44 10.48 14.95
CA ASP A 918 22.71 9.87 15.36
C ASP A 918 23.71 10.90 15.91
N PRO A 919 24.31 10.68 17.10
CA PRO A 919 23.87 9.73 18.10
C PRO A 919 22.72 10.29 18.95
N VAL A 920 21.76 9.42 19.26
CA VAL A 920 20.85 9.55 20.42
C VAL A 920 21.59 8.98 21.63
N LEU A 921 21.75 9.75 22.70
CA LEU A 921 22.35 9.26 23.94
C LEU A 921 21.25 8.80 24.90
N ALA A 922 21.21 7.49 25.15
CA ALA A 922 20.28 6.86 26.07
C ALA A 922 20.91 6.75 27.47
N SER A 923 20.40 7.53 28.41
CA SER A 923 20.91 7.64 29.79
C SER A 923 19.83 7.34 30.83
N THR A 924 20.20 7.33 32.10
CA THR A 924 19.25 7.27 33.24
C THR A 924 18.32 8.48 33.35
N GLU A 925 18.63 9.59 32.67
CA GLU A 925 17.84 10.84 32.68
C GLU A 925 16.93 10.98 31.43
N GLY A 926 16.96 10.02 30.50
CA GLY A 926 16.19 10.05 29.26
C GLY A 926 17.02 9.81 27.99
N ALA A 927 16.39 10.05 26.83
CA ALA A 927 16.97 9.93 25.49
C ALA A 927 17.27 11.32 24.88
N PHE A 928 18.53 11.57 24.51
CA PHE A 928 18.99 12.89 24.06
C PHE A 928 19.52 12.87 22.64
N VAL A 929 18.80 13.47 21.70
CA VAL A 929 19.24 13.62 20.30
C VAL A 929 20.38 14.64 20.23
N THR A 930 21.59 14.24 19.81
CA THR A 930 22.75 15.15 19.71
C THR A 930 23.21 15.44 18.28
N GLY A 931 22.62 14.77 17.30
CA GLY A 931 22.81 15.00 15.87
C GLY A 931 21.59 14.49 15.11
N ALA A 932 21.22 15.22 14.05
CA ALA A 932 20.09 14.87 13.19
C ALA A 932 20.44 15.19 11.73
N ARG A 933 19.86 14.43 10.80
CA ARG A 933 19.86 14.71 9.36
C ARG A 933 18.49 14.37 8.79
N VAL A 934 17.92 15.29 8.03
CA VAL A 934 16.61 15.12 7.36
C VAL A 934 16.79 15.30 5.86
N VAL A 935 16.18 14.41 5.08
CA VAL A 935 16.07 14.55 3.62
C VAL A 935 14.59 14.53 3.23
N LEU A 936 14.17 15.60 2.56
CA LEU A 936 12.83 15.71 1.99
C LEU A 936 12.88 15.54 0.46
N GLY A 937 11.75 15.26 -0.16
CA GLY A 937 11.61 15.15 -1.61
C GLY A 937 10.19 14.68 -1.98
N PRO A 938 9.89 14.53 -3.28
CA PRO A 938 8.61 13.95 -3.69
C PRO A 938 8.47 12.51 -3.15
N PRO A 939 7.23 12.07 -2.81
CA PRO A 939 6.98 10.68 -2.47
C PRO A 939 7.40 9.76 -3.64
N PRO A 940 7.83 8.52 -3.37
CA PRO A 940 8.39 7.67 -4.40
C PRO A 940 7.28 7.33 -5.42
N THR A 941 7.63 7.27 -6.70
CA THR A 941 6.66 7.19 -7.81
C THR A 941 5.62 6.07 -7.58
N ARG A 942 4.35 6.47 -7.54
CA ARG A 942 3.21 5.55 -7.48
C ARG A 942 3.12 4.76 -8.79
N ASP A 943 3.59 3.51 -8.79
CA ASP A 943 3.26 2.49 -9.80
C ASP A 943 1.83 1.93 -9.57
N ASP A 944 0.90 2.88 -9.42
CA ASP A 944 -0.55 2.80 -9.31
C ASP A 944 -1.05 4.10 -9.99
N HIS A 945 -1.26 4.04 -11.30
CA HIS A 945 -1.30 5.18 -12.21
C HIS A 945 -2.64 5.95 -12.22
N GLY A 946 -3.26 6.15 -11.04
CA GLY A 946 -4.38 7.08 -10.87
C GLY A 946 -4.72 7.33 -9.40
N PRO A 947 -5.33 8.47 -9.04
CA PRO A 947 -5.40 8.94 -7.65
C PRO A 947 -6.43 8.20 -6.78
N ARG A 948 -5.97 7.28 -5.91
CA ARG A 948 -6.73 6.89 -4.70
C ARG A 948 -6.21 7.67 -3.48
N ARG A 949 -7.07 8.46 -2.84
CA ARG A 949 -6.93 9.11 -1.50
C ARG A 949 -8.35 9.16 -0.89
N LEU A 950 -8.59 9.16 0.41
CA LEU A 950 -7.76 9.55 1.55
C LEU A 950 -6.76 8.49 2.05
N GLY A 951 -5.59 8.98 2.45
CA GLY A 951 -4.41 8.24 2.90
C GLY A 951 -3.22 9.17 2.87
#